data_AF-T0QBV3-F1
#
_entry.id   AF-T0QBV3-F1
#
_cell.length_a   1.000
_cell.length_b   1.000
_cell.length_c   1.000
_cell.angle_alpha   90.00
_cell.angle_beta   90.00
_cell.angle_gamma   90.00
#
_symmetry.space_group_name_H-M   'P 1'
#
loop_
_entity.id
_entity.type
_entity.pdbx_description
1 polymer ?
#
loop_
_entity_poly.entity_id
_entity_poly.type
_entity_poly.pdbx_seq_one_letter_code
_entity_poly.pdbx_strand_id
1 'polypeptide(L)'
;MDEEHGSLPRPSIASLEHASLRYLLEVVPKLVQDAPAPVKDEVGALLLDRVRAETESEDGVNQLLRLMGIYLHSSQAITEAIVELLYGSCYRVVLIHHLPQLTYQSPKCIDLVLQAYKDLLECDSALLVPLLGSLIDMPLSPSQQNEIVLLAHTMLDSVDETDVPSVIRSLLALLTPTTGAATLRQIRQQATSLSLPHLHLVLDVMAGQLYSGSVVLKYTLRSIRAADDLDRLDGLWLLSLLQRSSEHTTAWKCLLHIHKKITLHWLLSLQHVVASSVFASYQASYVQLCSLLLDVAFHKQTALAVGTNLVSHAIQSLTALLRESVDPQSVLQLLLHLVGQSHKWDTSMRESLRRHMAVTAAVGVADALSSLRAYGHLVLDTVHVVSATKGDNTSLLDPLCFAVVQLVPQDPSLYTLLMMTIQKHILQPASPLQLTSILLAAHLTYANVVTPTDRRTITAWMLRLLAYAPLSVVPGVATYLCAHVDASLAETHILPALRRRRMLSATRELSLPAYFQHHAQSSESTAALAELVRCLIAYAPPALLEQVVSQPLIAAWPEEFGLQESLATMFQAAMYVGVTLLNTLFAAGRRDAVLDRLWHQVVGYFDQHKQTVHEKTSLGYLRLLNDAVVCYFLTQSPPTESTPPSLGQARCIHLLYIGLVDRDAPPPPHWRLYGTYVTTLNSHFALDVPWAAYITALTSTTTDSVAETLLQVYAILGALLAADRDAFLSAFAEREMPLWEAADVFYSFVSSHLRQLQDAQVLCAALDVLVLVCTDAPLMLQDVAQLAKTLLSTVYPHANVETSAWKGYLTLSPTPLAVTWLDHSSFLKSYAPTHAASSLYYLHHCYATAFALSPLPLPFLSWTADVLTTMVTDDVDIAPGLRTCTRASFPQLFTSFWLSVLSMATHPTLAPTPTNDPYHRITSYLQVLSKAIALAHIGDLYSSELARKTYEFLFFSFFEMPCCVASRCSCARVSFSANASSSSSTSASSGDSEPPRSQPTRVSWRQCAMTYCWCWRRWSATCSTSRRSWWCT
;
A
#
# COMPACT_ATOMS: atom_id res chain seq x y z
N MET A 1 12.44 69.86 -78.83
CA MET A 1 12.35 68.41 -79.10
C MET A 1 12.96 67.72 -77.89
N ASP A 2 12.34 67.71 -76.71
CA ASP A 2 10.91 67.47 -76.40
C ASP A 2 10.34 66.32 -77.21
N GLU A 3 10.29 65.16 -76.55
CA GLU A 3 9.26 64.10 -76.64
C GLU A 3 9.75 62.96 -75.73
N GLU A 4 9.39 62.99 -74.45
CA GLU A 4 8.23 62.29 -73.89
C GLU A 4 8.36 60.77 -73.91
N HIS A 5 9.06 60.19 -72.92
CA HIS A 5 8.73 58.85 -72.39
C HIS A 5 8.53 58.98 -70.88
N GLY A 6 7.26 58.96 -70.50
CA GLY A 6 6.74 59.40 -69.23
C GLY A 6 7.39 58.76 -68.01
N SER A 7 7.85 59.63 -67.11
CA SER A 7 7.82 59.34 -65.69
C SER A 7 6.44 58.80 -65.33
N LEU A 8 6.35 57.50 -65.05
CA LEU A 8 5.18 56.96 -64.35
C LEU A 8 4.91 57.90 -63.16
N PRO A 9 3.68 58.41 -63.01
CA PRO A 9 3.37 59.34 -61.93
C PRO A 9 3.79 58.67 -60.62
N ARG A 10 4.47 59.42 -59.74
CA ARG A 10 4.62 58.98 -58.34
C ARG A 10 3.21 58.59 -57.89
N PRO A 11 2.96 57.33 -57.49
CA PRO A 11 1.63 56.89 -57.15
C PRO A 11 1.09 57.82 -56.06
N SER A 12 0.00 58.51 -56.34
CA SER A 12 -0.69 59.28 -55.31
C SER A 12 -1.41 58.30 -54.39
N ILE A 13 -1.54 58.63 -53.11
CA ILE A 13 -2.20 57.76 -52.10
C ILE A 13 -3.62 57.38 -52.54
N ALA A 14 -4.32 58.29 -53.23
CA ALA A 14 -5.64 58.06 -53.84
C ALA A 14 -5.69 56.95 -54.92
N SER A 15 -4.57 56.63 -55.57
CA SER A 15 -4.50 55.55 -56.58
C SER A 15 -4.48 54.15 -55.95
N LEU A 16 -4.22 54.05 -54.64
CA LEU A 16 -4.08 52.79 -53.92
C LEU A 16 -5.43 52.26 -53.39
N GLU A 17 -6.45 53.11 -53.26
CA GLU A 17 -7.78 52.75 -52.73
C GLU A 17 -8.51 51.69 -53.58
N HIS A 18 -8.27 51.65 -54.90
CA HIS A 18 -8.95 50.73 -55.84
C HIS A 18 -7.97 49.89 -56.67
N ALA A 19 -6.67 49.91 -56.34
CA ALA A 19 -5.65 49.17 -57.08
C ALA A 19 -5.79 47.64 -56.91
N SER A 20 -5.23 46.82 -57.81
CA SER A 20 -5.19 45.36 -57.57
C SER A 20 -4.19 44.97 -56.47
N LEU A 21 -4.40 43.84 -55.78
CA LEU A 21 -3.48 43.33 -54.75
C LEU A 21 -2.03 43.21 -55.24
N ARG A 22 -1.82 42.70 -56.46
CA ARG A 22 -0.47 42.60 -57.07
C ARG A 22 0.19 43.96 -57.24
N TYR A 23 -0.59 44.97 -57.66
CA TYR A 23 -0.08 46.34 -57.80
C TYR A 23 0.30 46.95 -56.45
N LEU A 24 -0.50 46.73 -55.40
CA LEU A 24 -0.17 47.18 -54.05
C LEU A 24 1.13 46.57 -53.54
N LEU A 25 1.31 45.25 -53.69
CA LEU A 25 2.50 44.56 -53.19
C LEU A 25 3.80 45.03 -53.88
N GLU A 26 3.73 45.48 -55.13
CA GLU A 26 4.89 45.99 -55.87
C GLU A 26 5.18 47.49 -55.62
N VAL A 27 4.14 48.28 -55.35
CA VAL A 27 4.22 49.75 -55.31
C VAL A 27 4.40 50.28 -53.90
N VAL A 28 3.74 49.69 -52.90
CA VAL A 28 3.80 50.15 -51.50
C VAL A 28 5.23 50.10 -50.94
N PRO A 29 6.05 49.05 -51.14
CA PRO A 29 7.43 49.02 -50.64
C PRO A 29 8.29 50.16 -51.22
N LYS A 30 8.10 50.48 -52.50
CA LYS A 30 8.81 51.56 -53.20
C LYS A 30 8.36 52.95 -52.73
N LEU A 31 7.11 53.08 -52.30
CA LEU A 31 6.54 54.32 -51.79
C LEU A 31 6.94 54.60 -50.34
N VAL A 32 7.12 53.55 -49.55
CA VAL A 32 7.30 53.61 -48.09
C VAL A 32 8.77 53.61 -47.68
N GLN A 33 9.71 53.02 -48.45
CA GLN A 33 11.12 52.88 -48.04
C GLN A 33 11.77 54.19 -47.53
N ASP A 34 11.57 55.31 -48.22
CA ASP A 34 12.17 56.61 -47.88
C ASP A 34 11.15 57.67 -47.41
N ALA A 35 9.90 57.28 -47.13
CA ALA A 35 8.83 58.22 -46.79
C ALA A 35 8.87 58.68 -45.32
N PRO A 36 8.46 59.94 -45.02
CA PRO A 36 8.32 60.41 -43.65
C PRO A 36 7.16 59.70 -42.92
N ALA A 37 7.24 59.60 -41.59
CA ALA A 37 6.27 58.91 -40.72
C ALA A 37 4.77 59.16 -41.05
N PRO A 38 4.29 60.40 -41.31
CA PRO A 38 2.86 60.63 -41.62
C PRO A 38 2.37 59.95 -42.90
N VAL A 39 3.22 59.86 -43.94
CA VAL A 39 2.85 59.18 -45.20
C VAL A 39 2.76 57.67 -44.98
N LYS A 40 3.58 57.13 -44.07
CA LYS A 40 3.52 55.71 -43.67
C LYS A 40 2.24 55.43 -42.87
N ASP A 41 1.83 56.33 -41.99
CA ASP A 41 0.57 56.21 -41.24
C ASP A 41 -0.67 56.28 -42.16
N GLU A 42 -0.68 57.20 -43.13
CA GLU A 42 -1.76 57.31 -44.12
C GLU A 42 -1.87 56.05 -45.00
N VAL A 43 -0.74 55.52 -45.45
CA VAL A 43 -0.70 54.27 -46.22
C VAL A 43 -1.13 53.08 -45.35
N GLY A 44 -0.73 53.04 -44.08
CA GLY A 44 -1.17 52.02 -43.12
C GLY A 44 -2.68 52.05 -42.87
N ALA A 45 -3.27 53.24 -42.69
CA ALA A 45 -4.71 53.41 -42.53
C ALA A 45 -5.49 52.94 -43.76
N LEU A 46 -5.02 53.30 -44.96
CA LEU A 46 -5.64 52.89 -46.23
C LEU A 46 -5.59 51.37 -46.45
N LEU A 47 -4.49 50.72 -46.07
CA LEU A 47 -4.37 49.26 -46.12
C LEU A 47 -5.31 48.58 -45.11
N LEU A 48 -5.46 49.14 -43.91
CA LEU A 48 -6.41 48.63 -42.91
C LEU A 48 -7.86 48.85 -43.30
N ASP A 49 -8.20 49.98 -43.93
CA ASP A 49 -9.54 50.23 -44.47
C ASP A 49 -9.89 49.26 -45.61
N ARG A 50 -8.90 48.83 -46.39
CA ARG A 50 -9.08 47.78 -47.40
C ARG A 50 -9.32 46.41 -46.78
N VAL A 51 -8.64 46.09 -45.67
CA VAL A 51 -8.93 44.87 -44.88
C VAL A 51 -10.34 44.97 -44.26
N ARG A 52 -10.74 46.15 -43.79
CA ARG A 52 -12.09 46.43 -43.27
C ARG A 52 -13.19 46.25 -44.31
N ALA A 53 -12.88 46.53 -45.57
CA ALA A 53 -13.81 46.37 -46.69
C ALA A 53 -14.01 44.90 -47.14
N GLU A 54 -13.24 43.95 -46.58
CA GLU A 54 -13.31 42.51 -46.85
C GLU A 54 -13.25 42.14 -48.35
N THR A 55 -12.58 42.96 -49.16
CA THR A 55 -12.53 42.77 -50.62
C THR A 55 -11.51 41.73 -51.07
N GLU A 56 -10.60 41.33 -50.18
CA GLU A 56 -9.46 40.46 -50.47
C GLU A 56 -9.64 39.05 -49.90
N SER A 57 -9.08 38.03 -50.55
CA SER A 57 -8.99 36.67 -49.97
C SER A 57 -8.11 36.64 -48.72
N GLU A 58 -8.28 35.64 -47.85
CA GLU A 58 -7.49 35.46 -46.62
C GLU A 58 -5.96 35.48 -46.85
N ASP A 59 -5.47 34.81 -47.90
CA ASP A 59 -4.06 34.85 -48.32
C ASP A 59 -3.60 36.25 -48.74
N GLY A 60 -4.52 37.03 -49.32
CA GLY A 60 -4.28 38.42 -49.73
C GLY A 60 -4.17 39.33 -48.51
N VAL A 61 -5.05 39.17 -47.52
CA VAL A 61 -4.97 39.86 -46.23
C VAL A 61 -3.66 39.53 -45.51
N ASN A 62 -3.25 38.25 -45.49
CA ASN A 62 -1.97 37.82 -44.92
C ASN A 62 -0.77 38.50 -45.61
N GLN A 63 -0.77 38.59 -46.93
CA GLN A 63 0.28 39.29 -47.70
C GLN A 63 0.30 40.81 -47.42
N LEU A 64 -0.86 41.44 -47.28
CA LEU A 64 -0.97 42.85 -46.93
C LEU A 64 -0.44 43.13 -45.51
N LEU A 65 -0.86 42.35 -44.51
CA LEU A 65 -0.40 42.50 -43.12
C LEU A 65 1.10 42.22 -42.98
N ARG A 66 1.63 41.24 -43.70
CA ARG A 66 3.07 40.97 -43.75
C ARG A 66 3.84 42.14 -44.38
N LEU A 67 3.30 42.75 -45.44
CA LEU A 67 3.90 43.94 -46.04
C LEU A 67 3.91 45.10 -45.05
N MET A 68 2.81 45.28 -44.31
CA MET A 68 2.74 46.28 -43.23
C MET A 68 3.82 46.03 -42.16
N GLY A 69 3.96 44.79 -41.69
CA GLY A 69 4.95 44.44 -40.65
C GLY A 69 6.40 44.65 -41.08
N ILE A 70 6.71 44.54 -42.38
CA ILE A 70 8.07 44.69 -42.91
C ILE A 70 8.43 46.15 -43.21
N TYR A 71 7.49 46.92 -43.78
CA TYR A 71 7.80 48.23 -44.35
C TYR A 71 7.21 49.42 -43.60
N LEU A 72 6.14 49.24 -42.82
CA LEU A 72 5.53 50.31 -42.03
C LEU A 72 6.12 50.35 -40.61
N HIS A 73 6.06 51.52 -39.98
CA HIS A 73 6.38 51.64 -38.56
C HIS A 73 5.13 51.37 -37.73
N SER A 74 5.30 50.71 -36.59
CA SER A 74 4.21 50.53 -35.62
C SER A 74 3.86 51.89 -35.01
N SER A 75 2.62 52.35 -35.16
CA SER A 75 2.11 53.58 -34.56
C SER A 75 0.89 53.31 -33.67
N GLN A 76 0.60 54.24 -32.75
CA GLN A 76 -0.55 54.10 -31.84
C GLN A 76 -1.86 54.02 -32.63
N ALA A 77 -2.04 54.85 -33.66
CA ALA A 77 -3.23 54.87 -34.50
C ALA A 77 -3.43 53.55 -35.27
N ILE A 78 -2.35 52.95 -35.77
CA ILE A 78 -2.39 51.64 -36.43
C ILE A 78 -2.78 50.54 -35.43
N THR A 79 -2.26 50.60 -34.20
CA THR A 79 -2.59 49.60 -33.16
C THR A 79 -4.07 49.69 -32.76
N GLU A 80 -4.60 50.89 -32.56
CA GLU A 80 -6.03 51.11 -32.24
C GLU A 80 -6.93 50.64 -33.40
N ALA A 81 -6.59 50.97 -34.65
CA ALA A 81 -7.36 50.55 -35.82
C ALA A 81 -7.38 49.01 -36.03
N ILE A 82 -6.27 48.32 -35.74
CA ILE A 82 -6.21 46.85 -35.80
C ILE A 82 -7.04 46.23 -34.67
N VAL A 83 -6.99 46.80 -33.46
CA VAL A 83 -7.81 46.33 -32.34
C VAL A 83 -9.31 46.52 -32.62
N GLU A 84 -9.71 47.63 -33.23
CA GLU A 84 -11.09 47.82 -33.70
C GLU A 84 -11.49 46.77 -34.76
N LEU A 85 -10.59 46.47 -35.69
CA LEU A 85 -10.80 45.45 -36.73
C LEU A 85 -10.97 44.04 -36.15
N LEU A 86 -10.30 43.71 -35.04
CA LEU A 86 -10.42 42.39 -34.40
C LEU A 86 -11.85 42.07 -33.95
N TYR A 87 -12.61 43.05 -33.46
CA TYR A 87 -13.98 42.83 -33.02
C TYR A 87 -14.94 42.55 -34.19
N GLY A 88 -14.74 43.22 -35.33
CA GLY A 88 -15.69 43.22 -36.45
C GLY A 88 -15.37 42.31 -37.63
N SER A 89 -14.11 41.89 -37.81
CA SER A 89 -13.67 41.20 -39.03
C SER A 89 -13.88 39.67 -39.00
N CYS A 90 -13.98 39.06 -40.19
CA CYS A 90 -13.93 37.61 -40.37
C CYS A 90 -12.51 37.02 -40.35
N TYR A 91 -11.45 37.83 -40.50
CA TYR A 91 -10.04 37.39 -40.58
C TYR A 91 -9.29 37.40 -39.22
N ARG A 92 -9.99 37.16 -38.11
CA ARG A 92 -9.47 37.35 -36.75
C ARG A 92 -8.16 36.58 -36.47
N VAL A 93 -8.07 35.33 -36.91
CA VAL A 93 -6.89 34.48 -36.69
C VAL A 93 -5.64 35.05 -37.38
N VAL A 94 -5.77 35.50 -38.63
CA VAL A 94 -4.67 36.10 -39.40
C VAL A 94 -4.22 37.42 -38.77
N LEU A 95 -5.16 38.24 -38.31
CA LEU A 95 -4.86 39.49 -37.60
C LEU A 95 -4.09 39.25 -36.29
N ILE A 96 -4.51 38.24 -35.50
CA ILE A 96 -3.86 37.86 -34.24
C ILE A 96 -2.39 37.45 -34.47
N HIS A 97 -2.09 36.72 -35.55
CA HIS A 97 -0.72 36.28 -35.85
C HIS A 97 0.25 37.42 -36.19
N HIS A 98 -0.22 38.48 -36.86
CA HIS A 98 0.62 39.62 -37.24
C HIS A 98 0.63 40.75 -36.21
N LEU A 99 -0.25 40.68 -35.22
CA LEU A 99 -0.42 41.72 -34.21
C LEU A 99 0.88 42.10 -33.48
N PRO A 100 1.73 41.15 -33.00
CA PRO A 100 2.94 41.48 -32.26
C PRO A 100 3.93 42.34 -33.06
N GLN A 101 3.94 42.20 -34.39
CA GLN A 101 4.83 42.97 -35.28
C GLN A 101 4.29 44.39 -35.56
N LEU A 102 2.97 44.56 -35.48
CA LEU A 102 2.29 45.82 -35.81
C LEU A 102 1.98 46.68 -34.58
N THR A 103 2.02 46.08 -33.38
CA THR A 103 1.78 46.80 -32.12
C THR A 103 2.89 47.79 -31.78
N TYR A 104 2.51 49.01 -31.46
CA TYR A 104 3.44 50.00 -30.92
C TYR A 104 3.86 49.60 -29.50
N GLN A 105 5.18 49.56 -29.24
CA GLN A 105 5.78 49.09 -27.98
C GLN A 105 5.61 50.08 -26.81
N SER A 106 4.44 50.69 -26.67
CA SER A 106 4.07 51.50 -25.51
C SER A 106 3.21 50.66 -24.55
N PRO A 107 3.35 50.87 -23.22
CA PRO A 107 2.57 50.10 -22.24
C PRO A 107 1.07 50.26 -22.43
N LYS A 108 0.61 51.46 -22.83
CA LYS A 108 -0.80 51.74 -23.11
C LYS A 108 -1.34 50.90 -24.28
N CYS A 109 -0.56 50.76 -25.35
CA CYS A 109 -0.98 49.98 -26.52
C CYS A 109 -0.97 48.48 -26.21
N ILE A 110 -0.01 47.99 -25.42
CA ILE A 110 0.01 46.59 -24.97
C ILE A 110 -1.20 46.30 -24.08
N ASP A 111 -1.56 47.19 -23.15
CA ASP A 111 -2.74 47.03 -22.30
C ASP A 111 -4.05 47.03 -23.12
N LEU A 112 -4.14 47.87 -24.16
CA LEU A 112 -5.29 47.86 -25.09
C LEU A 112 -5.44 46.52 -25.80
N VAL A 113 -4.34 45.93 -26.28
CA VAL A 113 -4.35 44.61 -26.93
C VAL A 113 -4.69 43.51 -25.94
N LEU A 114 -4.13 43.54 -24.74
CA LEU A 114 -4.43 42.56 -23.70
C LEU A 114 -5.89 42.60 -23.29
N GLN A 115 -6.49 43.79 -23.18
CA GLN A 115 -7.90 43.93 -22.90
C GLN A 115 -8.75 43.35 -24.05
N ALA A 116 -8.40 43.67 -25.30
CA ALA A 116 -9.10 43.12 -26.45
C ALA A 116 -9.00 41.58 -26.53
N TYR A 117 -7.85 41.01 -26.20
CA TYR A 117 -7.67 39.55 -26.17
C TYR A 117 -8.50 38.90 -25.05
N LYS A 118 -8.64 39.54 -23.89
CA LYS A 118 -9.53 39.05 -22.81
C LYS A 118 -10.99 39.07 -23.27
N ASP A 119 -11.44 40.19 -23.84
CA ASP A 119 -12.81 40.37 -24.31
C ASP A 119 -13.14 39.36 -25.43
N LEU A 120 -12.17 39.06 -26.32
CA LEU A 120 -12.31 38.04 -27.35
C LEU A 120 -12.35 36.61 -26.78
N LEU A 121 -11.53 36.29 -25.78
CA LEU A 121 -11.52 34.98 -25.12
C LEU A 121 -12.82 34.69 -24.36
N GLU A 122 -13.45 35.73 -23.79
CA GLU A 122 -14.77 35.60 -23.17
C GLU A 122 -15.87 35.27 -24.20
N CYS A 123 -15.68 35.70 -25.46
CA CYS A 123 -16.64 35.47 -26.53
C CYS A 123 -16.41 34.16 -27.29
N ASP A 124 -15.15 33.76 -27.50
CA ASP A 124 -14.77 32.59 -28.29
C ASP A 124 -13.51 31.91 -27.73
N SER A 125 -13.69 30.74 -27.12
CA SER A 125 -12.61 29.94 -26.53
C SER A 125 -11.74 29.24 -27.57
N ALA A 126 -12.19 29.09 -28.82
CA ALA A 126 -11.41 28.45 -29.89
C ALA A 126 -10.18 29.30 -30.30
N LEU A 127 -10.20 30.60 -30.02
CA LEU A 127 -9.10 31.52 -30.31
C LEU A 127 -7.95 31.43 -29.31
N LEU A 128 -8.02 30.57 -28.30
CA LEU A 128 -7.00 30.47 -27.25
C LEU A 128 -5.60 30.17 -27.80
N VAL A 129 -5.46 29.22 -28.73
CA VAL A 129 -4.15 28.84 -29.28
C VAL A 129 -3.51 29.98 -30.09
N PRO A 130 -4.19 30.59 -31.08
CA PRO A 130 -3.66 31.76 -31.80
C PRO A 130 -3.28 32.91 -30.88
N LEU A 131 -4.12 33.21 -29.88
CA LEU A 131 -3.90 34.31 -28.94
C LEU A 131 -2.68 34.05 -28.07
N LEU A 132 -2.55 32.85 -27.47
CA LEU A 132 -1.37 32.49 -26.70
C LEU A 132 -0.09 32.48 -27.55
N GLY A 133 -0.17 32.04 -28.81
CA GLY A 133 0.95 32.12 -29.75
C GLY A 133 1.41 33.56 -29.99
N SER A 134 0.47 34.46 -30.24
CA SER A 134 0.71 35.90 -30.41
C SER A 134 1.31 36.55 -29.16
N LEU A 135 0.84 36.16 -27.98
CA LEU A 135 1.29 36.71 -26.69
C LEU A 135 2.75 36.35 -26.35
N ILE A 136 3.29 35.23 -26.86
CA ILE A 136 4.70 34.84 -26.65
C ILE A 136 5.65 35.82 -27.35
N ASP A 137 5.26 36.31 -28.53
CA ASP A 137 6.08 37.19 -29.35
C ASP A 137 5.99 38.66 -28.89
N MET A 138 5.08 39.00 -27.97
CA MET A 138 4.95 40.34 -27.40
C MET A 138 5.85 40.57 -26.17
N PRO A 139 6.44 41.77 -26.01
CA PRO A 139 7.27 42.12 -24.86
C PRO A 139 6.42 42.41 -23.61
N LEU A 140 5.90 41.34 -22.99
CA LEU A 140 5.06 41.43 -21.80
C LEU A 140 5.86 41.62 -20.50
N SER A 141 5.31 42.38 -19.56
CA SER A 141 5.83 42.45 -18.18
C SER A 141 5.51 41.15 -17.41
N PRO A 142 6.29 40.79 -16.38
CA PRO A 142 6.04 39.57 -15.60
C PRO A 142 4.67 39.57 -14.91
N SER A 143 4.12 40.73 -14.56
CA SER A 143 2.76 40.87 -14.03
C SER A 143 1.69 40.56 -15.07
N GLN A 144 1.87 41.04 -16.32
CA GLN A 144 0.95 40.74 -17.42
C GLN A 144 1.02 39.26 -17.82
N GLN A 145 2.21 38.67 -17.85
CA GLN A 145 2.39 37.23 -18.09
C GLN A 145 1.64 36.40 -17.02
N ASN A 146 1.73 36.78 -15.75
CA ASN A 146 1.01 36.09 -14.68
C ASN A 146 -0.51 36.13 -14.88
N GLU A 147 -1.05 37.27 -15.28
CA GLU A 147 -2.49 37.44 -15.51
C GLU A 147 -2.98 36.56 -16.66
N ILE A 148 -2.23 36.52 -17.76
CA ILE A 148 -2.53 35.68 -18.93
C ILE A 148 -2.47 34.19 -18.57
N VAL A 149 -1.43 33.77 -17.84
CA VAL A 149 -1.28 32.37 -17.42
C VAL A 149 -2.44 31.96 -16.51
N LEU A 150 -2.90 32.83 -15.61
CA LEU A 150 -4.07 32.56 -14.77
C LEU A 150 -5.35 32.46 -15.60
N LEU A 151 -5.54 33.33 -16.59
CA LEU A 151 -6.68 33.25 -17.51
C LEU A 151 -6.66 31.94 -18.31
N ALA A 152 -5.50 31.59 -18.87
CA ALA A 152 -5.33 30.35 -19.62
C ALA A 152 -5.58 29.11 -18.75
N HIS A 153 -5.21 29.11 -17.46
CA HIS A 153 -5.55 28.03 -16.54
C HIS A 153 -7.06 27.83 -16.39
N THR A 154 -7.86 28.90 -16.36
CA THR A 154 -9.32 28.80 -16.23
C THR A 154 -10.00 28.24 -17.47
N MET A 155 -9.38 28.40 -18.63
CA MET A 155 -9.94 27.97 -19.92
C MET A 155 -9.38 26.62 -20.39
N LEU A 156 -8.37 26.07 -19.71
CA LEU A 156 -7.69 24.84 -20.13
C LEU A 156 -8.62 23.63 -20.16
N ASP A 157 -9.60 23.57 -19.26
CA ASP A 157 -10.62 22.50 -19.18
C ASP A 157 -11.57 22.48 -20.39
N SER A 158 -11.70 23.59 -21.12
CA SER A 158 -12.60 23.70 -22.27
C SER A 158 -11.89 23.57 -23.63
N VAL A 159 -10.60 23.24 -23.64
CA VAL A 159 -9.79 23.10 -24.86
C VAL A 159 -9.89 21.67 -25.40
N ASP A 160 -9.99 21.54 -26.71
CA ASP A 160 -9.95 20.24 -27.39
C ASP A 160 -8.60 19.53 -27.18
N GLU A 161 -8.62 18.20 -27.04
CA GLU A 161 -7.41 17.40 -26.76
C GLU A 161 -6.27 17.62 -27.78
N THR A 162 -6.60 17.96 -29.03
CA THR A 162 -5.63 18.22 -30.11
C THR A 162 -4.78 19.46 -29.86
N ASP A 163 -5.35 20.44 -29.16
CA ASP A 163 -4.79 21.77 -28.98
C ASP A 163 -4.03 21.91 -27.65
N VAL A 164 -4.29 21.02 -26.70
CA VAL A 164 -3.64 20.96 -25.39
C VAL A 164 -2.11 20.99 -25.48
N PRO A 165 -1.41 20.22 -26.34
CA PRO A 165 0.05 20.28 -26.46
C PRO A 165 0.57 21.66 -26.87
N SER A 166 -0.18 22.36 -27.73
CA SER A 166 0.17 23.71 -28.18
C SER A 166 -0.02 24.73 -27.07
N VAL A 167 -1.13 24.66 -26.34
CA VAL A 167 -1.39 25.50 -25.16
C VAL A 167 -0.32 25.30 -24.10
N ILE A 168 0.06 24.04 -23.80
CA ILE A 168 1.12 23.73 -22.84
C ILE A 168 2.46 24.30 -23.28
N ARG A 169 2.82 24.19 -24.57
CA ARG A 169 4.04 24.80 -25.10
C ARG A 169 4.07 26.31 -24.85
N SER A 170 2.95 26.99 -25.07
CA SER A 170 2.82 28.43 -24.84
C SER A 170 2.89 28.79 -23.35
N LEU A 171 2.24 28.02 -22.48
CA LEU A 171 2.30 28.20 -21.03
C LEU A 171 3.72 28.03 -20.47
N LEU A 172 4.49 27.08 -21.02
CA LEU A 172 5.88 26.88 -20.63
C LEU A 172 6.79 28.02 -21.12
N ALA A 173 6.49 28.64 -22.26
CA ALA A 173 7.22 29.80 -22.77
C ALA A 173 6.96 31.07 -21.94
N LEU A 174 5.73 31.23 -21.44
CA LEU A 174 5.30 32.36 -20.58
C LEU A 174 5.54 32.11 -19.08
N LEU A 175 6.32 31.08 -18.73
CA LEU A 175 6.46 30.62 -17.35
C LEU A 175 7.28 31.59 -16.50
N THR A 176 6.64 32.12 -15.45
CA THR A 176 7.29 32.97 -14.45
C THR A 176 7.56 32.19 -13.16
N PRO A 177 8.49 32.64 -12.30
CA PRO A 177 8.76 31.96 -11.03
C PRO A 177 7.56 31.92 -10.07
N THR A 178 6.60 32.84 -10.21
CA THR A 178 5.37 32.89 -9.40
C THR A 178 4.31 31.91 -9.89
N THR A 179 4.21 31.67 -11.20
CA THR A 179 3.18 30.81 -11.79
C THR A 179 3.61 29.36 -12.01
N GLY A 180 4.93 29.09 -12.11
CA GLY A 180 5.43 27.79 -12.54
C GLY A 180 4.92 26.58 -11.76
N ALA A 181 4.71 26.70 -10.43
CA ALA A 181 4.15 25.62 -9.63
C ALA A 181 2.65 25.38 -9.91
N ALA A 182 1.88 26.44 -10.15
CA ALA A 182 0.46 26.36 -10.47
C ALA A 182 0.27 25.78 -11.88
N THR A 183 1.08 26.21 -12.85
CA THR A 183 1.03 25.72 -14.23
C THR A 183 1.34 24.23 -14.34
N LEU A 184 2.36 23.73 -13.63
CA LEU A 184 2.65 22.30 -13.62
C LEU A 184 1.57 21.48 -12.93
N ARG A 185 0.90 22.02 -11.90
CA ARG A 185 -0.25 21.36 -11.26
C ARG A 185 -1.41 21.22 -12.25
N GLN A 186 -1.68 22.28 -13.02
CA GLN A 186 -2.70 22.26 -14.07
C GLN A 186 -2.35 21.27 -15.18
N ILE A 187 -1.10 21.24 -15.64
CA ILE A 187 -0.64 20.23 -16.62
C ILE A 187 -0.82 18.81 -16.08
N ARG A 188 -0.51 18.56 -14.79
CA ARG A 188 -0.73 17.25 -14.18
C ARG A 188 -2.22 16.88 -14.17
N GLN A 189 -3.11 17.80 -13.81
CA GLN A 189 -4.55 17.58 -13.82
C GLN A 189 -5.07 17.22 -15.22
N GLN A 190 -4.70 18.01 -16.24
CA GLN A 190 -5.10 17.73 -17.62
C GLN A 190 -4.56 16.40 -18.15
N ALA A 191 -3.33 16.03 -17.81
CA ALA A 191 -2.76 14.78 -18.29
C ALA A 191 -3.51 13.52 -17.84
N THR A 192 -4.33 13.61 -16.78
CA THR A 192 -5.15 12.49 -16.32
C THR A 192 -6.37 12.22 -17.23
N SER A 193 -6.89 13.24 -17.92
CA SER A 193 -8.04 13.11 -18.82
C SER A 193 -7.65 12.80 -20.27
N LEU A 194 -6.40 13.03 -20.66
CA LEU A 194 -5.95 12.88 -22.05
C LEU A 194 -5.85 11.42 -22.52
N SER A 195 -6.17 11.21 -23.80
CA SER A 195 -5.87 9.96 -24.50
C SER A 195 -4.35 9.76 -24.73
N LEU A 196 -3.91 8.49 -24.83
CA LEU A 196 -2.49 8.13 -24.95
C LEU A 196 -1.71 8.85 -26.06
N PRO A 197 -2.25 9.05 -27.29
CA PRO A 197 -1.53 9.76 -28.35
C PRO A 197 -1.30 11.24 -28.01
N HIS A 198 -2.30 11.92 -27.45
CA HIS A 198 -2.17 13.33 -27.05
C HIS A 198 -1.25 13.48 -25.84
N LEU A 199 -1.30 12.53 -24.90
CA LEU A 199 -0.36 12.46 -23.78
C LEU A 199 1.10 12.33 -24.26
N HIS A 200 1.36 11.56 -25.32
CA HIS A 200 2.69 11.47 -25.92
C HIS A 200 3.16 12.82 -26.46
N LEU A 201 2.29 13.57 -27.16
CA LEU A 201 2.62 14.91 -27.67
C LEU A 201 2.91 15.90 -26.53
N VAL A 202 2.15 15.84 -25.43
CA VAL A 202 2.44 16.65 -24.22
C VAL A 202 3.79 16.26 -23.62
N LEU A 203 4.11 14.98 -23.58
CA LEU A 203 5.39 14.50 -23.09
C LEU A 203 6.56 14.97 -23.98
N ASP A 204 6.41 14.96 -25.30
CA ASP A 204 7.42 15.46 -26.24
C ASP A 204 7.71 16.95 -26.03
N VAL A 205 6.66 17.76 -25.83
CA VAL A 205 6.79 19.20 -25.51
C VAL A 205 7.56 19.39 -24.21
N MET A 206 7.21 18.64 -23.17
CA MET A 206 7.89 18.69 -21.88
C MET A 206 9.34 18.22 -21.97
N ALA A 207 9.62 17.11 -22.67
CA ALA A 207 10.96 16.55 -22.83
C ALA A 207 11.94 17.55 -23.48
N GLY A 208 11.45 18.40 -24.39
CA GLY A 208 12.23 19.52 -24.94
C GLY A 208 12.77 20.49 -23.87
N GLN A 209 12.03 20.68 -22.77
CA GLN A 209 12.34 21.65 -21.71
C GLN A 209 12.98 21.03 -20.45
N LEU A 210 13.05 19.70 -20.36
CA LEU A 210 13.57 18.95 -19.22
C LEU A 210 15.08 18.67 -19.34
N TYR A 211 15.91 19.70 -19.14
CA TYR A 211 17.37 19.58 -19.10
C TYR A 211 17.97 20.31 -17.89
N SER A 212 19.17 19.93 -17.47
CA SER A 212 19.88 20.56 -16.34
C SER A 212 20.04 22.07 -16.54
N GLY A 213 19.61 22.84 -15.53
CA GLY A 213 19.59 24.31 -15.58
C GLY A 213 18.26 24.92 -16.01
N SER A 214 17.35 24.13 -16.59
CA SER A 214 16.00 24.59 -16.93
C SER A 214 15.18 24.91 -15.68
N VAL A 215 14.46 26.03 -15.74
CA VAL A 215 13.49 26.45 -14.71
C VAL A 215 12.33 25.46 -14.64
N VAL A 216 11.91 24.91 -15.79
CA VAL A 216 10.84 23.92 -15.88
C VAL A 216 11.22 22.65 -15.11
N LEU A 217 12.41 22.09 -15.36
CA LEU A 217 12.90 20.90 -14.66
C LEU A 217 12.89 21.08 -13.13
N LYS A 218 13.33 22.26 -12.65
CA LYS A 218 13.35 22.58 -11.22
C LYS A 218 11.95 22.55 -10.61
N TYR A 219 10.95 23.10 -11.30
CA TYR A 219 9.57 23.08 -10.82
C TYR A 219 8.93 21.69 -10.97
N THR A 220 9.24 20.93 -12.03
CA THR A 220 8.78 19.55 -12.22
C THR A 220 9.25 18.66 -11.08
N LEU A 221 10.55 18.66 -10.76
CA LEU A 221 11.08 17.88 -9.64
C LEU A 221 10.48 18.31 -8.29
N ARG A 222 10.21 19.60 -8.09
CA ARG A 222 9.53 20.08 -6.87
C ARG A 222 8.08 19.58 -6.80
N SER A 223 7.36 19.60 -7.92
CA SER A 223 5.98 19.12 -7.99
C SER A 223 5.86 17.63 -7.67
N ILE A 224 6.78 16.80 -8.19
CA ILE A 224 6.84 15.36 -7.90
C ILE A 224 7.13 15.11 -6.41
N ARG A 225 8.08 15.86 -5.82
CA ARG A 225 8.44 15.70 -4.40
C ARG A 225 7.31 16.12 -3.46
N ALA A 226 6.59 17.18 -3.82
CA ALA A 226 5.49 17.73 -3.02
C ALA A 226 4.16 16.96 -3.16
N ALA A 227 4.00 16.13 -4.18
CA ALA A 227 2.79 15.35 -4.41
C ALA A 227 2.59 14.30 -3.30
N ASP A 228 1.38 14.16 -2.76
CA ASP A 228 1.07 13.12 -1.76
C ASP A 228 1.14 11.73 -2.41
N ASP A 229 0.45 11.58 -3.54
CA ASP A 229 0.47 10.40 -4.40
C ASP A 229 1.16 10.69 -5.74
N LEU A 230 1.82 9.66 -6.30
CA LEU A 230 2.49 9.75 -7.59
C LEU A 230 1.52 9.44 -8.71
N ASP A 231 1.53 10.26 -9.74
CA ASP A 231 0.66 10.12 -10.90
C ASP A 231 1.41 9.51 -12.10
N ARG A 232 0.69 9.00 -13.12
CA ARG A 232 1.33 8.35 -14.29
C ARG A 232 2.28 9.31 -15.02
N LEU A 233 1.90 10.57 -15.13
CA LEU A 233 2.70 11.62 -15.76
C LEU A 233 4.05 11.83 -15.06
N ASP A 234 4.09 11.69 -13.73
CA ASP A 234 5.32 11.90 -12.94
C ASP A 234 6.38 10.89 -13.31
N GLY A 235 5.96 9.64 -13.52
CA GLY A 235 6.85 8.60 -13.96
C GLY A 235 7.26 8.81 -15.42
N LEU A 236 6.36 9.24 -16.31
CA LEU A 236 6.70 9.56 -17.70
C LEU A 236 7.74 10.70 -17.78
N TRP A 237 7.63 11.73 -16.94
CA TRP A 237 8.65 12.77 -16.82
C TRP A 237 9.99 12.20 -16.35
N LEU A 238 10.00 11.31 -15.36
CA LEU A 238 11.22 10.61 -14.93
C LEU A 238 11.80 9.75 -16.06
N LEU A 239 10.97 9.05 -16.85
CA LEU A 239 11.43 8.27 -18.00
C LEU A 239 12.06 9.16 -19.08
N SER A 240 11.47 10.32 -19.36
CA SER A 240 12.03 11.29 -20.32
C SER A 240 13.41 11.82 -19.87
N LEU A 241 13.63 11.96 -18.56
CA LEU A 241 14.94 12.32 -18.01
C LEU A 241 15.94 11.16 -18.19
N LEU A 242 15.51 9.92 -18.01
CA LEU A 242 16.37 8.74 -18.17
C LEU A 242 16.77 8.47 -19.63
N GLN A 243 16.06 9.01 -20.62
CA GLN A 243 16.53 8.97 -22.01
C GLN A 243 17.83 9.76 -22.22
N ARG A 244 18.12 10.74 -21.35
CA ARG A 244 19.33 11.57 -21.42
C ARG A 244 20.34 11.11 -20.36
N SER A 245 21.48 10.62 -20.82
CA SER A 245 22.48 10.07 -19.91
C SER A 245 23.05 11.08 -18.89
N SER A 246 23.09 12.37 -19.26
CA SER A 246 23.49 13.45 -18.37
C SER A 246 22.57 13.64 -17.16
N GLU A 247 21.30 13.24 -17.27
CA GLU A 247 20.26 13.48 -16.26
C GLU A 247 19.98 12.26 -15.37
N HIS A 248 20.68 11.13 -15.54
CA HIS A 248 20.47 9.96 -14.67
C HIS A 248 20.67 10.29 -13.17
N THR A 249 21.66 11.14 -12.86
CA THR A 249 21.94 11.52 -11.47
C THR A 249 20.83 12.39 -10.86
N THR A 250 20.15 13.22 -11.68
CA THR A 250 19.06 14.08 -11.21
C THR A 250 17.81 13.25 -10.96
N ALA A 251 17.51 12.30 -11.86
CA ALA A 251 16.44 11.31 -11.67
C ALA A 251 16.67 10.44 -10.41
N TRP A 252 17.88 9.88 -10.23
CA TRP A 252 18.21 9.07 -9.06
C TRP A 252 18.06 9.82 -7.72
N LYS A 253 18.53 11.07 -7.66
CA LYS A 253 18.34 11.94 -6.48
C LYS A 253 16.86 12.22 -6.19
N CYS A 254 16.03 12.31 -7.24
CA CYS A 254 14.59 12.45 -7.06
C CYS A 254 13.97 11.18 -6.47
N LEU A 255 14.32 10.00 -7.02
CA LEU A 255 13.86 8.70 -6.53
C LEU A 255 14.23 8.48 -5.07
N LEU A 256 15.44 8.85 -4.65
CA LEU A 256 15.83 8.82 -3.23
C LEU A 256 14.95 9.67 -2.32
N HIS A 257 14.34 10.74 -2.82
CA HIS A 257 13.43 11.56 -2.01
C HIS A 257 12.02 10.96 -1.95
N ILE A 258 11.55 10.38 -3.06
CA ILE A 258 10.17 9.87 -3.18
C ILE A 258 10.04 8.38 -2.87
N HIS A 259 11.12 7.66 -2.54
CA HIS A 259 11.15 6.20 -2.36
C HIS A 259 10.06 5.63 -1.43
N LYS A 260 9.56 6.40 -0.46
CA LYS A 260 8.46 5.99 0.43
C LYS A 260 7.07 6.04 -0.21
N LYS A 261 6.91 6.83 -1.28
CA LYS A 261 5.65 7.06 -2.00
C LYS A 261 5.47 6.10 -3.19
N ILE A 262 6.52 5.36 -3.55
CA ILE A 262 6.50 4.46 -4.71
C ILE A 262 5.70 3.21 -4.36
N THR A 263 4.56 3.03 -5.02
CA THR A 263 3.68 1.86 -4.86
C THR A 263 3.75 0.97 -6.09
N LEU A 264 3.40 -0.31 -5.92
CA LEU A 264 3.24 -1.24 -7.04
C LEU A 264 2.20 -0.76 -8.06
N HIS A 265 1.06 -0.24 -7.57
CA HIS A 265 -0.02 0.22 -8.44
C HIS A 265 0.45 1.32 -9.40
N TRP A 266 1.22 2.27 -8.90
CA TRP A 266 1.80 3.33 -9.71
C TRP A 266 2.75 2.76 -10.79
N LEU A 267 3.65 1.86 -10.42
CA LEU A 267 4.59 1.24 -11.38
C LEU A 267 3.88 0.43 -12.47
N LEU A 268 2.86 -0.36 -12.12
CA LEU A 268 2.08 -1.13 -13.08
C LEU A 268 1.25 -0.22 -13.98
N SER A 269 0.68 0.85 -13.44
CA SER A 269 -0.06 1.84 -14.23
C SER A 269 0.82 2.51 -15.29
N LEU A 270 2.11 2.71 -14.98
CA LEU A 270 3.08 3.24 -15.92
C LEU A 270 3.55 2.17 -16.92
N GLN A 271 3.75 0.93 -16.48
CA GLN A 271 4.07 -0.19 -17.36
C GLN A 271 2.99 -0.37 -18.44
N HIS A 272 1.71 -0.26 -18.08
CA HIS A 272 0.61 -0.36 -19.04
C HIS A 272 0.66 0.72 -20.14
N VAL A 273 1.06 1.94 -19.78
CA VAL A 273 1.25 3.04 -20.75
C VAL A 273 2.44 2.74 -21.68
N VAL A 274 3.56 2.31 -21.11
CA VAL A 274 4.81 2.04 -21.83
C VAL A 274 4.74 0.76 -22.70
N ALA A 275 3.84 -0.16 -22.36
CA ALA A 275 3.55 -1.34 -23.17
C ALA A 275 2.83 -1.00 -24.49
N SER A 276 2.17 0.16 -24.56
CA SER A 276 1.52 0.60 -25.80
C SER A 276 2.52 0.89 -26.92
N SER A 277 2.13 0.67 -28.17
CA SER A 277 3.00 0.87 -29.33
C SER A 277 3.49 2.32 -29.49
N VAL A 278 2.71 3.29 -29.01
CA VAL A 278 3.04 4.72 -29.07
C VAL A 278 4.25 5.04 -28.18
N PHE A 279 4.37 4.38 -27.02
CA PHE A 279 5.43 4.63 -26.03
C PHE A 279 6.57 3.60 -26.07
N ALA A 280 6.68 2.81 -27.15
CA ALA A 280 7.69 1.75 -27.26
C ALA A 280 9.14 2.25 -27.07
N SER A 281 9.43 3.50 -27.47
CA SER A 281 10.74 4.14 -27.28
C SER A 281 11.13 4.34 -25.81
N TYR A 282 10.16 4.35 -24.88
CA TYR A 282 10.38 4.54 -23.45
C TYR A 282 10.58 3.22 -22.69
N GLN A 283 10.43 2.06 -23.34
CA GLN A 283 10.60 0.75 -22.69
C GLN A 283 12.00 0.57 -22.09
N ALA A 284 13.05 0.95 -22.81
CA ALA A 284 14.42 0.89 -22.30
C ALA A 284 14.63 1.80 -21.07
N SER A 285 14.08 3.01 -21.10
CA SER A 285 14.12 3.94 -19.97
C SER A 285 13.35 3.41 -18.76
N TYR A 286 12.27 2.66 -18.99
CA TYR A 286 11.51 2.02 -17.92
C TYR A 286 12.27 0.88 -17.24
N VAL A 287 12.99 0.07 -18.02
CA VAL A 287 13.92 -0.94 -17.48
C VAL A 287 15.00 -0.27 -16.64
N GLN A 288 15.57 0.84 -17.13
CA GLN A 288 16.54 1.65 -16.38
C GLN A 288 15.94 2.23 -15.10
N LEU A 289 14.70 2.72 -15.13
CA LEU A 289 14.00 3.18 -13.93
C LEU A 289 13.93 2.08 -12.88
N CYS A 290 13.51 0.87 -13.27
CA CYS A 290 13.45 -0.28 -12.38
C CYS A 290 14.83 -0.64 -11.81
N SER A 291 15.90 -0.58 -12.61
CA SER A 291 17.27 -0.79 -12.10
C SER A 291 17.69 0.27 -11.08
N LEU A 292 17.36 1.54 -11.30
CA LEU A 292 17.66 2.62 -10.36
C LEU A 292 16.86 2.48 -9.06
N LEU A 293 15.64 1.92 -9.11
CA LEU A 293 14.87 1.61 -7.91
C LEU A 293 15.53 0.52 -7.07
N LEU A 294 16.14 -0.48 -7.71
CA LEU A 294 16.95 -1.48 -7.01
C LEU A 294 18.16 -0.80 -6.33
N ASP A 295 18.87 0.10 -7.02
CA ASP A 295 19.98 0.85 -6.42
C ASP A 295 19.53 1.71 -5.22
N VAL A 296 18.37 2.35 -5.33
CA VAL A 296 17.75 3.12 -4.24
C VAL A 296 17.39 2.21 -3.06
N ALA A 297 16.89 1.01 -3.30
CA ALA A 297 16.61 0.04 -2.25
C ALA A 297 17.88 -0.36 -1.46
N PHE A 298 19.06 -0.35 -2.09
CA PHE A 298 20.35 -0.59 -1.43
C PHE A 298 21.00 0.64 -0.81
N HIS A 299 20.41 1.83 -0.95
CA HIS A 299 20.99 3.06 -0.42
C HIS A 299 20.93 3.14 1.11
N LYS A 300 21.94 3.75 1.76
CA LYS A 300 22.03 3.85 3.23
C LYS A 300 20.82 4.53 3.89
N GLN A 301 20.16 5.44 3.18
CA GLN A 301 19.00 6.21 3.68
C GLN A 301 17.68 5.43 3.64
N THR A 302 17.61 4.32 2.90
CA THR A 302 16.40 3.50 2.81
C THR A 302 16.38 2.48 3.94
N ALA A 303 15.26 2.46 4.68
CA ALA A 303 15.01 1.45 5.70
C ALA A 303 14.83 0.07 5.04
N LEU A 304 15.20 -1.00 5.74
CA LEU A 304 15.21 -2.35 5.19
C LEU A 304 13.83 -2.79 4.68
N ALA A 305 12.76 -2.51 5.44
CA ALA A 305 11.37 -2.81 5.05
C ALA A 305 10.90 -2.07 3.79
N VAL A 306 11.31 -0.81 3.62
CA VAL A 306 11.00 -0.04 2.41
C VAL A 306 11.83 -0.57 1.24
N GLY A 307 13.10 -0.92 1.49
CA GLY A 307 13.97 -1.56 0.51
C GLY A 307 13.40 -2.89 -0.02
N THR A 308 12.90 -3.77 0.85
CA THR A 308 12.28 -5.04 0.44
C THR A 308 11.06 -4.82 -0.43
N ASN A 309 10.22 -3.83 -0.10
CA ASN A 309 9.04 -3.50 -0.89
C ASN A 309 9.42 -2.94 -2.26
N LEU A 310 10.39 -2.02 -2.32
CA LEU A 310 10.87 -1.45 -3.58
C LEU A 310 11.45 -2.51 -4.51
N VAL A 311 12.21 -3.46 -3.98
CA VAL A 311 12.74 -4.60 -4.74
C VAL A 311 11.60 -5.44 -5.32
N SER A 312 10.64 -5.84 -4.48
CA SER A 312 9.47 -6.60 -4.92
C SER A 312 8.69 -5.85 -6.00
N HIS A 313 8.43 -4.55 -5.81
CA HIS A 313 7.65 -3.75 -6.75
C HIS A 313 8.37 -3.56 -8.09
N ALA A 314 9.68 -3.28 -8.08
CA ALA A 314 10.46 -3.12 -9.30
C ALA A 314 10.52 -4.41 -10.11
N ILE A 315 10.74 -5.56 -9.46
CA ILE A 315 10.80 -6.86 -10.11
C ILE A 315 9.42 -7.28 -10.64
N GLN A 316 8.35 -7.13 -9.85
CA GLN A 316 6.99 -7.41 -10.31
C GLN A 316 6.65 -6.57 -11.55
N SER A 317 7.06 -5.31 -11.59
CA SER A 317 6.84 -4.46 -12.75
C SER A 317 7.66 -4.87 -13.99
N LEU A 318 8.91 -5.29 -13.80
CA LEU A 318 9.71 -5.87 -14.89
C LEU A 318 9.08 -7.17 -15.42
N THR A 319 8.51 -7.99 -14.54
CA THR A 319 7.84 -9.24 -14.96
C THR A 319 6.53 -8.98 -15.71
N ALA A 320 5.79 -7.93 -15.34
CA ALA A 320 4.63 -7.48 -16.10
C ALA A 320 5.05 -6.97 -17.49
N LEU A 321 6.12 -6.16 -17.55
CA LEU A 321 6.67 -5.68 -18.82
C LEU A 321 7.12 -6.83 -19.72
N LEU A 322 7.77 -7.87 -19.17
CA LEU A 322 8.22 -9.04 -19.94
C LEU A 322 7.08 -9.75 -20.70
N ARG A 323 5.84 -9.69 -20.19
CA ARG A 323 4.66 -10.29 -20.84
C ARG A 323 4.15 -9.48 -22.02
N GLU A 324 4.38 -8.18 -22.02
CA GLU A 324 3.77 -7.21 -22.96
C GLU A 324 4.81 -6.43 -23.80
N SER A 325 6.11 -6.69 -23.62
CA SER A 325 7.18 -5.91 -24.25
C SER A 325 7.40 -6.26 -25.72
N VAL A 326 7.93 -5.28 -26.46
CA VAL A 326 8.36 -5.44 -27.86
C VAL A 326 9.68 -6.20 -27.94
N ASP A 327 10.59 -5.96 -26.98
CA ASP A 327 11.84 -6.73 -26.82
C ASP A 327 11.89 -7.42 -25.44
N PRO A 328 11.39 -8.67 -25.32
CA PRO A 328 11.42 -9.42 -24.07
C PRO A 328 12.82 -9.87 -23.65
N GLN A 329 13.79 -9.91 -24.58
CA GLN A 329 15.12 -10.46 -24.32
C GLN A 329 15.92 -9.62 -23.33
N SER A 330 15.93 -8.30 -23.48
CA SER A 330 16.69 -7.39 -22.62
C SER A 330 16.18 -7.40 -21.16
N VAL A 331 14.86 -7.42 -20.99
CA VAL A 331 14.21 -7.54 -19.67
C VAL A 331 14.53 -8.88 -19.01
N LEU A 332 14.44 -9.97 -19.78
CA LEU A 332 14.76 -11.31 -19.30
C LEU A 332 16.23 -11.42 -18.89
N GLN A 333 17.15 -10.89 -19.71
CA GLN A 333 18.58 -10.89 -19.40
C GLN A 333 18.88 -10.13 -18.10
N LEU A 334 18.19 -9.02 -17.83
CA LEU A 334 18.33 -8.30 -16.56
C LEU A 334 17.89 -9.17 -15.38
N LEU A 335 16.70 -9.76 -15.44
CA LEU A 335 16.18 -10.63 -14.38
C LEU A 335 17.10 -11.84 -14.15
N LEU A 336 17.53 -12.51 -15.21
CA LEU A 336 18.45 -13.64 -15.16
C LEU A 336 19.85 -13.24 -14.66
N HIS A 337 20.33 -12.05 -15.01
CA HIS A 337 21.57 -11.49 -14.46
C HIS A 337 21.46 -11.26 -12.96
N LEU A 338 20.31 -10.73 -12.49
CA LEU A 338 20.07 -10.54 -11.06
C LEU A 338 20.11 -11.87 -10.30
N VAL A 339 19.56 -12.95 -10.87
CA VAL A 339 19.62 -14.28 -10.24
C VAL A 339 21.03 -14.89 -10.32
N GLY A 340 21.67 -14.80 -11.49
CA GLY A 340 22.97 -15.42 -11.76
C GLY A 340 24.14 -14.79 -10.99
N GLN A 341 24.07 -13.50 -10.67
CA GLN A 341 25.10 -12.79 -9.89
C GLN A 341 24.91 -12.87 -8.37
N SER A 342 23.88 -13.58 -7.88
CA SER A 342 23.56 -13.72 -6.45
C SER A 342 24.78 -14.01 -5.57
N HIS A 343 25.60 -14.97 -5.99
CA HIS A 343 26.82 -15.42 -5.31
C HIS A 343 27.93 -14.37 -5.18
N LYS A 344 27.96 -13.33 -6.01
CA LYS A 344 29.02 -12.29 -5.94
C LYS A 344 28.75 -11.25 -4.87
N TRP A 345 27.54 -11.24 -4.31
CA TRP A 345 27.13 -10.18 -3.39
C TRP A 345 27.15 -10.59 -1.90
N ASP A 346 27.75 -11.72 -1.54
CA ASP A 346 27.76 -12.28 -0.16
C ASP A 346 28.72 -11.58 0.84
N THR A 347 29.00 -10.28 0.69
CA THR A 347 30.07 -9.61 1.46
C THR A 347 29.65 -8.44 2.37
N SER A 348 28.35 -8.14 2.58
CA SER A 348 27.95 -6.97 3.41
C SER A 348 26.64 -7.08 4.19
N MET A 349 26.44 -6.19 5.18
CA MET A 349 25.30 -5.96 6.11
C MET A 349 23.85 -5.94 5.54
N ARG A 350 23.63 -6.19 4.24
CA ARG A 350 22.30 -6.25 3.57
C ARG A 350 22.11 -7.55 2.78
N GLU A 351 22.72 -8.64 3.24
CA GLU A 351 22.67 -9.96 2.61
C GLU A 351 21.23 -10.47 2.42
N SER A 352 20.35 -10.28 3.40
CA SER A 352 18.94 -10.65 3.33
C SER A 352 18.19 -9.96 2.19
N LEU A 353 18.41 -8.64 2.01
CA LEU A 353 17.78 -7.86 0.94
C LEU A 353 18.26 -8.30 -0.45
N ARG A 354 19.54 -8.71 -0.57
CA ARG A 354 20.10 -9.21 -1.83
C ARG A 354 19.56 -10.59 -2.19
N ARG A 355 19.44 -11.48 -1.21
CA ARG A 355 18.78 -12.78 -1.40
C ARG A 355 17.31 -12.59 -1.80
N HIS A 356 16.59 -11.68 -1.14
CA HIS A 356 15.21 -11.33 -1.50
C HIS A 356 15.10 -10.88 -2.97
N MET A 357 16.00 -10.01 -3.44
CA MET A 357 16.05 -9.56 -4.83
C MET A 357 16.24 -10.73 -5.81
N ALA A 358 17.18 -11.64 -5.53
CA ALA A 358 17.41 -12.79 -6.39
C ALA A 358 16.22 -13.77 -6.39
N VAL A 359 15.62 -14.04 -5.22
CA VAL A 359 14.45 -14.94 -5.11
C VAL A 359 13.24 -14.37 -5.83
N THR A 360 12.91 -13.10 -5.60
CA THR A 360 11.79 -12.44 -6.26
C THR A 360 11.97 -12.39 -7.78
N ALA A 361 13.20 -12.18 -8.27
CA ALA A 361 13.50 -12.25 -9.70
C ALA A 361 13.30 -13.67 -10.27
N ALA A 362 13.74 -14.71 -9.55
CA ALA A 362 13.58 -16.10 -9.97
C ALA A 362 12.09 -16.51 -10.03
N VAL A 363 11.29 -16.14 -9.03
CA VAL A 363 9.83 -16.34 -9.02
C VAL A 363 9.17 -15.56 -10.14
N GLY A 364 9.58 -14.31 -10.35
CA GLY A 364 9.06 -13.46 -11.42
C GLY A 364 9.29 -14.03 -12.82
N VAL A 365 10.44 -14.66 -13.07
CA VAL A 365 10.73 -15.39 -14.31
C VAL A 365 9.78 -16.60 -14.42
N ALA A 366 9.59 -17.35 -13.33
CA ALA A 366 8.67 -18.50 -13.32
C ALA A 366 7.20 -18.10 -13.57
N ASP A 367 6.78 -16.90 -13.16
CA ASP A 367 5.43 -16.39 -13.41
C ASP A 367 5.21 -15.90 -14.86
N ALA A 368 6.27 -15.74 -15.66
CA ALA A 368 6.23 -15.17 -17.01
C ALA A 368 6.39 -16.22 -18.13
N LEU A 369 5.90 -17.45 -17.92
CA LEU A 369 6.08 -18.58 -18.85
C LEU A 369 5.67 -18.30 -20.30
N SER A 370 4.58 -17.55 -20.51
CA SER A 370 4.04 -17.27 -21.84
C SER A 370 5.01 -16.50 -22.74
N SER A 371 5.84 -15.63 -22.16
CA SER A 371 6.85 -14.82 -22.86
C SER A 371 8.21 -15.53 -23.03
N LEU A 372 8.42 -16.67 -22.35
CA LEU A 372 9.72 -17.34 -22.28
C LEU A 372 9.94 -18.42 -23.35
N ARG A 373 8.96 -18.65 -24.23
CA ARG A 373 8.96 -19.77 -25.19
C ARG A 373 10.25 -19.90 -26.01
N ALA A 374 10.78 -18.78 -26.48
CA ALA A 374 11.98 -18.75 -27.32
C ALA A 374 13.31 -18.74 -26.54
N TYR A 375 13.26 -18.60 -25.21
CA TYR A 375 14.42 -18.29 -24.36
C TYR A 375 14.71 -19.35 -23.30
N GLY A 376 14.11 -20.54 -23.39
CA GLY A 376 14.29 -21.61 -22.40
C GLY A 376 15.75 -22.02 -22.18
N HIS A 377 16.59 -21.93 -23.21
CA HIS A 377 18.03 -22.18 -23.12
C HIS A 377 18.76 -21.15 -22.22
N LEU A 378 18.39 -19.86 -22.26
CA LEU A 378 18.98 -18.84 -21.40
C LEU A 378 18.66 -19.10 -19.92
N VAL A 379 17.43 -19.55 -19.64
CA VAL A 379 17.03 -19.92 -18.27
C VAL A 379 17.82 -21.14 -17.81
N LEU A 380 17.97 -22.17 -18.64
CA LEU A 380 18.78 -23.36 -18.32
C LEU A 380 20.26 -23.01 -18.08
N ASP A 381 20.84 -22.11 -18.86
CA ASP A 381 22.21 -21.63 -18.65
C ASP A 381 22.36 -20.95 -17.28
N THR A 382 21.38 -20.14 -16.87
CA THR A 382 21.41 -19.53 -15.53
C THR A 382 21.23 -20.54 -14.41
N VAL A 383 20.41 -21.57 -14.60
CA VAL A 383 20.31 -22.70 -13.67
C VAL A 383 21.69 -23.34 -13.49
N HIS A 384 22.43 -23.58 -14.58
CA HIS A 384 23.78 -24.12 -14.51
C HIS A 384 24.77 -23.20 -13.78
N VAL A 385 24.72 -21.89 -14.05
CA VAL A 385 25.57 -20.89 -13.38
C VAL A 385 25.30 -20.87 -11.87
N VAL A 386 24.03 -20.78 -11.45
CA VAL A 386 23.65 -20.73 -10.03
C VAL A 386 23.99 -22.06 -9.33
N SER A 387 23.74 -23.20 -9.99
CA SER A 387 24.07 -24.53 -9.47
C SER A 387 25.56 -24.73 -9.21
N ALA A 388 26.43 -24.06 -9.97
CA ALA A 388 27.88 -24.20 -9.83
C ALA A 388 28.44 -23.43 -8.63
N THR A 389 27.63 -22.58 -7.98
CA THR A 389 28.05 -21.76 -6.84
C THR A 389 27.91 -22.51 -5.51
N LYS A 390 28.77 -22.19 -4.54
CA LYS A 390 28.77 -22.82 -3.21
C LYS A 390 27.78 -22.10 -2.28
N GLY A 391 26.69 -22.74 -1.90
CA GLY A 391 25.68 -22.19 -0.99
C GLY A 391 24.35 -22.95 -1.07
N ASP A 392 23.43 -22.67 -0.13
CA ASP A 392 22.05 -23.16 -0.22
C ASP A 392 21.26 -22.25 -1.18
N ASN A 393 21.15 -22.68 -2.43
CA ASN A 393 20.49 -21.95 -3.51
C ASN A 393 19.13 -22.56 -3.88
N THR A 394 18.57 -23.44 -3.04
CA THR A 394 17.31 -24.14 -3.30
C THR A 394 16.17 -23.20 -3.66
N SER A 395 16.01 -22.10 -2.92
CA SER A 395 14.97 -21.08 -3.14
C SER A 395 15.09 -20.33 -4.48
N LEU A 396 16.28 -20.31 -5.09
CA LEU A 396 16.52 -19.71 -6.41
C LEU A 396 16.33 -20.75 -7.52
N LEU A 397 16.83 -21.96 -7.29
CA LEU A 397 16.89 -23.03 -8.27
C LEU A 397 15.52 -23.67 -8.52
N ASP A 398 14.70 -23.81 -7.48
CA ASP A 398 13.38 -24.43 -7.58
C ASP A 398 12.44 -23.71 -8.58
N PRO A 399 12.17 -22.39 -8.47
CA PRO A 399 11.31 -21.68 -9.42
C PRO A 399 11.90 -21.67 -10.85
N LEU A 400 13.23 -21.58 -11.01
CA LEU A 400 13.85 -21.64 -12.33
C LEU A 400 13.76 -23.03 -12.98
N CYS A 401 13.97 -24.11 -12.19
CA CYS A 401 13.82 -25.48 -12.66
C CYS A 401 12.37 -25.76 -13.07
N PHE A 402 11.40 -25.27 -12.27
CA PHE A 402 9.99 -25.31 -12.62
C PHE A 402 9.74 -24.59 -13.95
N ALA A 403 10.24 -23.37 -14.11
CA ALA A 403 10.05 -22.57 -15.33
C ALA A 403 10.58 -23.28 -16.59
N VAL A 404 11.81 -23.82 -16.55
CA VAL A 404 12.41 -24.54 -17.68
C VAL A 404 11.60 -25.78 -18.04
N VAL A 405 11.12 -26.53 -17.04
CA VAL A 405 10.31 -27.73 -17.27
C VAL A 405 8.97 -27.41 -17.92
N GLN A 406 8.30 -26.34 -17.48
CA GLN A 406 7.03 -25.90 -18.07
C GLN A 406 7.17 -25.45 -19.55
N LEU A 407 8.38 -25.12 -20.00
CA LEU A 407 8.67 -24.77 -21.40
C LEU A 407 8.90 -26.00 -22.29
N VAL A 408 9.16 -27.18 -21.72
CA VAL A 408 9.46 -28.41 -22.48
C VAL A 408 8.35 -28.83 -23.45
N PRO A 409 7.04 -28.74 -23.12
CA PRO A 409 5.97 -29.05 -24.07
C PRO A 409 5.97 -28.13 -25.30
N GLN A 410 6.59 -26.95 -25.19
CA GLN A 410 6.62 -25.92 -26.23
C GLN A 410 7.92 -25.95 -27.04
N ASP A 411 9.04 -26.32 -26.40
CA ASP A 411 10.33 -26.56 -27.06
C ASP A 411 10.88 -27.97 -26.71
N PRO A 412 10.65 -28.97 -27.58
CA PRO A 412 11.07 -30.35 -27.31
C PRO A 412 12.59 -30.54 -27.30
N SER A 413 13.36 -29.59 -27.82
CA SER A 413 14.82 -29.65 -27.75
C SER A 413 15.33 -29.59 -26.30
N LEU A 414 14.63 -28.85 -25.43
CA LEU A 414 14.92 -28.75 -24.01
C LEU A 414 14.79 -30.10 -23.30
N TYR A 415 13.85 -30.95 -23.69
CA TYR A 415 13.70 -32.29 -23.09
C TYR A 415 14.99 -33.10 -23.18
N THR A 416 15.63 -33.11 -24.36
CA THR A 416 16.87 -33.86 -24.58
C THR A 416 18.03 -33.27 -23.77
N LEU A 417 18.13 -31.94 -23.69
CA LEU A 417 19.15 -31.25 -22.90
C LEU A 417 18.97 -31.50 -21.40
N LEU A 418 17.72 -31.46 -20.90
CA LEU A 418 17.40 -31.78 -19.52
C LEU A 418 17.72 -33.23 -19.18
N MET A 419 17.36 -34.19 -20.04
CA MET A 419 17.69 -35.59 -19.82
C MET A 419 19.21 -35.85 -19.80
N MET A 420 19.96 -35.20 -20.69
CA MET A 420 21.43 -35.28 -20.68
C MET A 420 22.05 -34.64 -19.43
N THR A 421 21.55 -33.49 -18.97
CA THR A 421 22.06 -32.83 -17.76
C THR A 421 21.78 -33.68 -16.52
N ILE A 422 20.54 -34.20 -16.39
CA ILE A 422 20.14 -35.14 -15.34
C ILE A 422 21.05 -36.37 -15.33
N GLN A 423 21.22 -37.03 -16.49
CA GLN A 423 22.06 -38.23 -16.59
C GLN A 423 23.51 -37.94 -16.19
N LYS A 424 24.10 -36.87 -16.74
CA LYS A 424 25.51 -36.51 -16.52
C LYS A 424 25.79 -36.25 -15.04
N HIS A 425 24.95 -35.47 -14.38
CA HIS A 425 25.23 -34.98 -13.03
C HIS A 425 24.76 -35.92 -11.92
N ILE A 426 23.76 -36.79 -12.17
CA ILE A 426 23.40 -37.87 -11.25
C ILE A 426 24.47 -38.99 -11.26
N LEU A 427 25.00 -39.34 -12.42
CA LEU A 427 26.02 -40.39 -12.54
C LEU A 427 27.43 -39.93 -12.13
N GLN A 428 27.69 -38.63 -12.13
CA GLN A 428 28.97 -38.08 -11.68
C GLN A 428 29.00 -37.93 -10.15
N PRO A 429 29.96 -38.56 -9.44
CA PRO A 429 30.10 -38.40 -7.99
C PRO A 429 30.52 -36.97 -7.63
N ALA A 430 29.96 -36.43 -6.53
CA ALA A 430 30.22 -35.09 -5.99
C ALA A 430 30.04 -33.91 -6.97
N SER A 431 29.11 -34.00 -7.93
CA SER A 431 28.83 -32.88 -8.83
C SER A 431 28.03 -31.77 -8.12
N PRO A 432 28.38 -30.48 -8.27
CA PRO A 432 27.64 -29.38 -7.65
C PRO A 432 26.21 -29.24 -8.20
N LEU A 433 25.93 -29.80 -9.39
CA LEU A 433 24.61 -29.80 -10.03
C LEU A 433 23.75 -31.04 -9.69
N GLN A 434 24.14 -31.84 -8.69
CA GLN A 434 23.35 -33.01 -8.29
C GLN A 434 21.96 -32.64 -7.80
N LEU A 435 21.86 -31.61 -6.94
CA LEU A 435 20.60 -31.14 -6.40
C LEU A 435 19.67 -30.59 -7.51
N THR A 436 20.23 -29.85 -8.47
CA THR A 436 19.43 -29.33 -9.58
C THR A 436 18.98 -30.39 -10.55
N SER A 437 19.79 -31.43 -10.76
CA SER A 437 19.38 -32.59 -11.55
C SER A 437 18.20 -33.33 -10.90
N ILE A 438 18.14 -33.38 -9.57
CA ILE A 438 17.02 -33.96 -8.84
C ILE A 438 15.78 -33.08 -8.93
N LEU A 439 15.92 -31.76 -8.76
CA LEU A 439 14.80 -30.82 -8.92
C LEU A 439 14.22 -30.87 -10.33
N LEU A 440 15.07 -30.87 -11.37
CA LEU A 440 14.64 -31.00 -12.76
C LEU A 440 13.93 -32.33 -13.00
N ALA A 441 14.45 -33.44 -12.47
CA ALA A 441 13.79 -34.74 -12.56
C ALA A 441 12.41 -34.75 -11.87
N ALA A 442 12.32 -34.15 -10.67
CA ALA A 442 11.08 -34.05 -9.90
C ALA A 442 10.03 -33.20 -10.63
N HIS A 443 10.41 -32.01 -11.11
CA HIS A 443 9.52 -31.14 -11.86
C HIS A 443 9.08 -31.78 -13.19
N LEU A 444 9.97 -32.48 -13.90
CA LEU A 444 9.60 -33.21 -15.13
C LEU A 444 8.55 -34.29 -14.86
N THR A 445 8.69 -35.05 -13.76
CA THR A 445 7.69 -36.03 -13.35
C THR A 445 6.40 -35.40 -12.87
N TYR A 446 6.47 -34.29 -12.15
CA TYR A 446 5.30 -33.54 -11.68
C TYR A 446 4.49 -32.96 -12.84
N ALA A 447 5.15 -32.41 -13.85
CA ALA A 447 4.51 -31.88 -15.05
C ALA A 447 3.99 -32.97 -16.01
N ASN A 448 4.18 -34.26 -15.69
CA ASN A 448 3.80 -35.41 -16.53
C ASN A 448 4.35 -35.39 -17.97
N VAL A 449 5.53 -34.78 -18.17
CA VAL A 449 6.18 -34.69 -19.49
C VAL A 449 7.05 -35.91 -19.80
N VAL A 450 7.40 -36.71 -18.79
CA VAL A 450 8.32 -37.84 -18.90
C VAL A 450 7.63 -39.09 -19.45
N THR A 451 8.25 -39.75 -20.43
CA THR A 451 7.78 -41.05 -20.94
C THR A 451 7.91 -42.14 -19.86
N PRO A 452 7.05 -43.19 -19.86
CA PRO A 452 7.12 -44.24 -18.85
C PRO A 452 8.45 -45.01 -18.87
N THR A 453 9.14 -45.07 -20.01
CA THR A 453 10.49 -45.62 -20.14
C THR A 453 11.53 -44.73 -19.47
N ASP A 454 11.46 -43.42 -19.69
CA ASP A 454 12.40 -42.45 -19.12
C ASP A 454 12.20 -42.30 -17.60
N ARG A 455 10.96 -42.43 -17.10
CA ARG A 455 10.70 -42.46 -15.67
C ARG A 455 11.40 -43.64 -14.99
N ARG A 456 11.43 -44.82 -15.64
CA ARG A 456 12.17 -45.99 -15.14
C ARG A 456 13.68 -45.78 -15.17
N THR A 457 14.22 -45.13 -16.20
CA THR A 457 15.66 -44.84 -16.28
C THR A 457 16.11 -43.81 -15.25
N ILE A 458 15.35 -42.72 -15.07
CA ILE A 458 15.61 -41.72 -14.03
C ILE A 458 15.54 -42.36 -12.64
N THR A 459 14.52 -43.18 -12.37
CA THR A 459 14.42 -43.95 -11.12
C THR A 459 15.66 -44.83 -10.89
N ALA A 460 16.12 -45.55 -11.92
CA ALA A 460 17.33 -46.36 -11.81
C ALA A 460 18.59 -45.52 -11.54
N TRP A 461 18.69 -44.32 -12.11
CA TRP A 461 19.80 -43.39 -11.83
C TRP A 461 19.72 -42.84 -10.39
N MET A 462 18.54 -42.47 -9.91
CA MET A 462 18.30 -42.02 -8.54
C MET A 462 18.66 -43.09 -7.50
N LEU A 463 18.29 -44.35 -7.76
CA LEU A 463 18.65 -45.49 -6.91
C LEU A 463 20.16 -45.73 -6.87
N ARG A 464 20.87 -45.52 -7.98
CA ARG A 464 22.34 -45.56 -8.01
C ARG A 464 22.94 -44.42 -7.22
N LEU A 465 22.47 -43.19 -7.43
CA LEU A 465 22.93 -41.99 -6.72
C LEU A 465 22.75 -42.14 -5.21
N LEU A 466 21.62 -42.69 -4.76
CA LEU A 466 21.36 -42.95 -3.35
C LEU A 466 22.47 -43.75 -2.65
N ALA A 467 23.17 -44.64 -3.37
CA ALA A 467 24.25 -45.46 -2.83
C ALA A 467 25.54 -44.69 -2.53
N TYR A 468 25.80 -43.55 -3.20
CA TYR A 468 27.05 -42.78 -3.07
C TYR A 468 26.87 -41.26 -2.90
N ALA A 469 25.64 -40.75 -2.85
CA ALA A 469 25.36 -39.32 -2.73
C ALA A 469 25.87 -38.70 -1.40
N PRO A 470 26.24 -37.40 -1.41
CA PRO A 470 26.48 -36.64 -0.18
C PRO A 470 25.18 -36.41 0.60
N LEU A 471 25.25 -36.23 1.92
CA LEU A 471 24.06 -36.19 2.78
C LEU A 471 23.11 -35.03 2.50
N SER A 472 23.60 -33.91 1.97
CA SER A 472 22.78 -32.77 1.55
C SER A 472 21.80 -33.08 0.41
N VAL A 473 22.09 -34.11 -0.38
CA VAL A 473 21.34 -34.46 -1.60
C VAL A 473 20.37 -35.62 -1.35
N VAL A 474 20.61 -36.41 -0.30
CA VAL A 474 19.81 -37.60 0.05
C VAL A 474 18.33 -37.28 0.31
N PRO A 475 17.96 -36.19 1.02
CA PRO A 475 16.55 -35.83 1.21
C PRO A 475 15.82 -35.65 -0.13
N GLY A 476 16.42 -34.92 -1.08
CA GLY A 476 15.83 -34.69 -2.40
C GLY A 476 15.66 -35.97 -3.24
N VAL A 477 16.60 -36.91 -3.15
CA VAL A 477 16.46 -38.21 -3.83
C VAL A 477 15.35 -39.05 -3.18
N ALA A 478 15.26 -39.01 -1.85
CA ALA A 478 14.24 -39.73 -1.10
C ALA A 478 12.84 -39.17 -1.37
N THR A 479 12.65 -37.85 -1.40
CA THR A 479 11.37 -37.23 -1.75
C THR A 479 10.94 -37.60 -3.15
N TYR A 480 11.84 -37.56 -4.14
CA TYR A 480 11.54 -37.97 -5.51
C TYR A 480 11.07 -39.44 -5.61
N LEU A 481 11.82 -40.38 -5.02
CA LEU A 481 11.52 -41.81 -5.09
C LEU A 481 10.19 -42.14 -4.38
N CYS A 482 9.88 -41.47 -3.27
CA CYS A 482 8.66 -41.70 -2.51
C CYS A 482 7.43 -41.01 -3.14
N ALA A 483 7.55 -39.76 -3.58
CA ALA A 483 6.43 -38.99 -4.12
C ALA A 483 6.04 -39.40 -5.54
N HIS A 484 7.00 -39.86 -6.36
CA HIS A 484 6.80 -40.06 -7.78
C HIS A 484 7.12 -41.47 -8.31
N VAL A 485 7.48 -42.45 -7.48
CA VAL A 485 7.74 -43.82 -7.96
C VAL A 485 6.91 -44.85 -7.22
N ASP A 486 7.28 -45.21 -5.98
CA ASP A 486 6.57 -46.19 -5.15
C ASP A 486 7.03 -46.10 -3.69
N ALA A 487 6.09 -46.08 -2.75
CA ALA A 487 6.40 -46.04 -1.30
C ALA A 487 7.16 -47.29 -0.81
N SER A 488 7.02 -48.44 -1.49
CA SER A 488 7.71 -49.70 -1.17
C SER A 488 9.23 -49.65 -1.45
N LEU A 489 9.69 -48.74 -2.31
CA LEU A 489 11.12 -48.54 -2.59
C LEU A 489 11.87 -47.90 -1.41
N ALA A 490 11.14 -47.26 -0.49
CA ALA A 490 11.70 -46.75 0.75
C ALA A 490 12.30 -47.86 1.61
N GLU A 491 11.60 -49.00 1.71
CA GLU A 491 12.05 -50.12 2.52
C GLU A 491 13.24 -50.86 1.91
N THR A 492 13.24 -51.02 0.59
CA THR A 492 14.23 -51.84 -0.14
C THR A 492 15.53 -51.10 -0.44
N HIS A 493 15.49 -49.76 -0.59
CA HIS A 493 16.65 -48.98 -1.03
C HIS A 493 17.01 -47.80 -0.13
N ILE A 494 16.02 -47.07 0.42
CA ILE A 494 16.29 -45.89 1.29
C ILE A 494 16.81 -46.32 2.66
N LEU A 495 16.15 -47.25 3.34
CA LEU A 495 16.62 -47.72 4.66
C LEU A 495 18.02 -48.36 4.61
N PRO A 496 18.36 -49.23 3.63
CA PRO A 496 19.70 -49.77 3.53
C PRO A 496 20.77 -48.70 3.24
N ALA A 497 20.44 -47.67 2.45
CA ALA A 497 21.36 -46.56 2.19
C ALA A 497 21.64 -45.75 3.47
N LEU A 498 20.61 -45.50 4.29
CA LEU A 498 20.75 -44.81 5.57
C LEU A 498 21.53 -45.64 6.61
N ARG A 499 21.36 -46.97 6.61
CA ARG A 499 22.17 -47.89 7.42
C ARG A 499 23.64 -47.89 7.01
N ARG A 500 23.94 -47.90 5.70
CA ARG A 500 25.33 -47.82 5.20
C ARG A 500 26.02 -46.52 5.63
N ARG A 501 25.27 -45.42 5.74
CA ARG A 501 25.74 -44.12 6.26
C ARG A 501 25.73 -44.03 7.80
N ARG A 502 25.49 -45.14 8.52
CA ARG A 502 25.45 -45.22 9.99
C ARG A 502 24.48 -44.24 10.66
N MET A 503 23.44 -43.84 9.93
CA MET A 503 22.34 -43.02 10.46
C MET A 503 21.33 -43.83 11.24
N LEU A 504 21.10 -45.05 10.75
CA LEU A 504 20.28 -46.05 11.41
C LEU A 504 21.19 -47.20 11.88
N SER A 505 21.00 -47.65 13.11
CA SER A 505 21.68 -48.83 13.65
C SER A 505 21.21 -50.12 12.95
N ALA A 506 21.87 -51.24 13.23
CA ALA A 506 21.45 -52.56 12.74
C ALA A 506 20.00 -52.89 13.17
N THR A 507 19.59 -52.41 14.35
CA THR A 507 18.25 -52.52 14.94
C THR A 507 17.26 -51.43 14.45
N ARG A 508 17.64 -50.60 13.46
CA ARG A 508 16.84 -49.50 12.85
C ARG A 508 16.65 -48.26 13.74
N GLU A 509 17.55 -48.04 14.69
CA GLU A 509 17.49 -46.94 15.65
C GLU A 509 18.24 -45.72 15.11
N LEU A 510 17.74 -44.50 15.33
CA LEU A 510 18.41 -43.29 14.88
C LEU A 510 19.60 -42.96 15.79
N SER A 511 20.82 -43.24 15.36
CA SER A 511 22.03 -43.11 16.20
C SER A 511 22.83 -41.86 15.84
N LEU A 512 22.47 -40.72 16.42
CA LEU A 512 23.26 -39.48 16.33
C LEU A 512 24.75 -39.65 16.73
N PRO A 513 25.12 -40.45 17.77
CA PRO A 513 26.54 -40.64 18.12
C PRO A 513 27.35 -41.31 17.00
N ALA A 514 26.80 -42.35 16.37
CA ALA A 514 27.48 -43.08 15.30
C ALA A 514 27.58 -42.23 14.02
N TYR A 515 26.60 -41.36 13.78
CA TYR A 515 26.63 -40.37 12.71
C TYR A 515 27.76 -39.38 12.88
N PHE A 516 27.81 -38.69 14.02
CA PHE A 516 28.83 -37.67 14.25
C PHE A 516 30.23 -38.27 14.33
N GLN A 517 30.40 -39.50 14.83
CA GLN A 517 31.70 -40.19 14.79
C GLN A 517 32.15 -40.50 13.35
N HIS A 518 31.22 -40.82 12.45
CA HIS A 518 31.51 -41.15 11.05
C HIS A 518 31.66 -39.90 10.16
N HIS A 519 30.94 -38.83 10.49
CA HIS A 519 30.89 -37.56 9.73
C HIS A 519 31.63 -36.40 10.42
N ALA A 520 32.42 -36.67 11.48
CA ALA A 520 33.16 -35.66 12.26
C ALA A 520 34.13 -34.79 11.43
N GLN A 521 34.57 -35.29 10.27
CA GLN A 521 35.50 -34.59 9.37
C GLN A 521 34.82 -33.87 8.21
N SER A 522 33.51 -34.09 7.99
CA SER A 522 32.74 -33.49 6.91
C SER A 522 31.90 -32.33 7.43
N SER A 523 31.98 -31.18 6.76
CA SER A 523 31.12 -29.99 6.94
C SER A 523 29.64 -30.25 6.53
N GLU A 524 29.09 -31.44 6.82
CA GLU A 524 27.73 -31.79 6.47
C GLU A 524 26.78 -31.27 7.57
N SER A 525 25.84 -30.43 7.17
CA SER A 525 25.06 -29.56 8.05
C SER A 525 24.00 -30.33 8.85
N THR A 526 23.76 -29.88 10.09
CA THR A 526 22.64 -30.30 10.94
C THR A 526 21.27 -30.13 10.26
N ALA A 527 21.18 -29.18 9.32
CA ALA A 527 20.06 -28.97 8.39
C ALA A 527 19.74 -30.18 7.51
N ALA A 528 20.76 -30.80 6.91
CA ALA A 528 20.57 -31.96 6.04
C ALA A 528 20.02 -33.17 6.81
N LEU A 529 20.46 -33.36 8.06
CA LEU A 529 19.97 -34.43 8.92
C LEU A 529 18.51 -34.21 9.33
N ALA A 530 18.12 -32.97 9.67
CA ALA A 530 16.73 -32.67 10.01
C ALA A 530 15.78 -32.84 8.80
N GLU A 531 16.16 -32.37 7.60
CA GLU A 531 15.36 -32.58 6.40
C GLU A 531 15.22 -34.05 6.03
N LEU A 532 16.28 -34.84 6.23
CA LEU A 532 16.23 -36.28 6.03
C LEU A 532 15.27 -36.96 7.01
N VAL A 533 15.22 -36.49 8.26
CA VAL A 533 14.28 -36.96 9.27
C VAL A 533 12.84 -36.55 8.94
N ARG A 534 12.61 -35.33 8.42
CA ARG A 534 11.31 -34.92 7.88
C ARG A 534 10.86 -35.86 6.76
N CYS A 535 11.76 -36.20 5.84
CA CYS A 535 11.48 -37.14 4.75
C CYS A 535 11.18 -38.55 5.28
N LEU A 536 11.93 -39.02 6.28
CA LEU A 536 11.63 -40.31 6.91
C LEU A 536 10.23 -40.32 7.54
N ILE A 537 9.81 -39.25 8.20
CA ILE A 537 8.50 -39.19 8.87
C ILE A 537 7.35 -39.09 7.88
N ALA A 538 7.51 -38.28 6.83
CA ALA A 538 6.49 -38.10 5.81
C ALA A 538 6.23 -39.36 4.97
N TYR A 539 7.24 -40.23 4.82
CA TYR A 539 7.19 -41.34 3.86
C TYR A 539 7.49 -42.73 4.45
N ALA A 540 7.82 -42.86 5.74
CA ALA A 540 8.01 -44.17 6.36
C ALA A 540 6.67 -44.91 6.55
N PRO A 541 6.64 -46.24 6.35
CA PRO A 541 5.49 -47.06 6.70
C PRO A 541 5.20 -46.95 8.22
N PRO A 542 3.92 -46.98 8.63
CA PRO A 542 3.52 -46.66 10.01
C PRO A 542 4.18 -47.58 11.04
N ALA A 543 4.39 -48.86 10.71
CA ALA A 543 5.09 -49.82 11.57
C ALA A 543 6.58 -49.49 11.77
N LEU A 544 7.21 -48.89 10.76
CA LEU A 544 8.61 -48.44 10.84
C LEU A 544 8.74 -47.13 11.60
N LEU A 545 7.80 -46.21 11.39
CA LEU A 545 7.72 -44.98 12.16
C LEU A 545 7.50 -45.28 13.65
N GLU A 546 6.65 -46.25 13.98
CA GLU A 546 6.46 -46.71 15.36
C GLU A 546 7.76 -47.26 15.97
N GLN A 547 8.55 -48.05 15.22
CA GLN A 547 9.83 -48.56 15.71
C GLN A 547 10.86 -47.43 15.96
N VAL A 548 10.99 -46.47 15.03
CA VAL A 548 11.94 -45.35 15.15
C VAL A 548 11.56 -44.40 16.28
N VAL A 549 10.26 -44.14 16.47
CA VAL A 549 9.75 -43.17 17.44
C VAL A 549 9.56 -43.81 18.83
N SER A 550 9.37 -45.14 18.91
CA SER A 550 9.19 -45.87 20.19
C SER A 550 10.42 -45.87 21.11
N GLN A 551 11.61 -45.62 20.56
CA GLN A 551 12.87 -45.61 21.26
C GLN A 551 13.35 -44.17 21.53
N PRO A 552 14.14 -43.92 22.59
CA PRO A 552 14.72 -42.60 22.81
C PRO A 552 15.64 -42.23 21.65
N LEU A 553 15.55 -40.98 21.15
CA LEU A 553 16.42 -40.48 20.06
C LEU A 553 17.91 -40.64 20.38
N ILE A 554 18.23 -40.77 21.67
CA ILE A 554 19.57 -40.94 22.19
C ILE A 554 19.51 -41.82 23.46
N ALA A 555 20.22 -42.95 23.48
CA ALA A 555 20.11 -43.95 24.55
C ALA A 555 20.90 -43.65 25.84
N ALA A 556 22.03 -42.92 25.80
CA ALA A 556 22.76 -42.42 26.97
C ALA A 556 23.95 -41.54 26.52
N TRP A 557 24.12 -40.34 27.09
CA TRP A 557 25.36 -39.55 27.02
C TRP A 557 25.81 -39.21 28.46
N PRO A 558 27.11 -38.88 28.67
CA PRO A 558 27.61 -38.51 29.98
C PRO A 558 26.83 -37.35 30.59
N GLU A 559 26.59 -37.41 31.90
CA GLU A 559 25.77 -36.43 32.65
C GLU A 559 26.40 -35.02 32.74
N GLU A 560 27.66 -34.86 32.32
CA GLU A 560 28.39 -33.60 32.41
C GLU A 560 28.99 -33.17 31.07
N PHE A 561 28.82 -31.88 30.75
CA PHE A 561 29.49 -31.22 29.63
C PHE A 561 31.01 -31.23 29.86
N GLY A 562 31.75 -31.95 29.01
CA GLY A 562 33.21 -31.80 28.91
C GLY A 562 33.61 -30.58 28.07
N LEU A 563 34.82 -30.06 28.27
CA LEU A 563 35.44 -28.92 27.54
C LEU A 563 35.61 -29.12 26.00
N GLN A 564 34.94 -30.08 25.37
CA GLN A 564 35.12 -30.43 23.96
C GLN A 564 34.04 -29.79 23.07
N GLU A 565 34.44 -28.96 22.10
CA GLU A 565 33.55 -28.29 21.12
C GLU A 565 32.70 -29.27 20.28
N SER A 566 33.16 -30.51 20.11
CA SER A 566 32.41 -31.56 19.41
C SER A 566 31.15 -31.97 20.16
N LEU A 567 31.14 -31.95 21.50
CA LEU A 567 29.95 -32.30 22.30
C LEU A 567 28.85 -31.25 22.13
N ALA A 568 29.20 -29.97 22.17
CA ALA A 568 28.25 -28.87 22.04
C ALA A 568 27.52 -28.85 20.68
N THR A 569 28.24 -29.13 19.59
CA THR A 569 27.66 -29.19 18.24
C THR A 569 26.70 -30.38 18.07
N MET A 570 26.98 -31.50 18.74
CA MET A 570 26.11 -32.68 18.74
C MET A 570 24.81 -32.46 19.50
N PHE A 571 24.84 -31.81 20.67
CA PHE A 571 23.62 -31.46 21.41
C PHE A 571 22.74 -30.45 20.66
N GLN A 572 23.35 -29.43 20.04
CA GLN A 572 22.64 -28.48 19.20
C GLN A 572 21.94 -29.17 18.00
N ALA A 573 22.60 -30.14 17.38
CA ALA A 573 22.01 -30.93 16.32
C ALA A 573 20.85 -31.81 16.81
N ALA A 574 21.03 -32.47 17.95
CA ALA A 574 19.99 -33.29 18.57
C ALA A 574 18.72 -32.48 18.88
N MET A 575 18.88 -31.27 19.40
CA MET A 575 17.77 -30.35 19.64
C MET A 575 17.06 -29.94 18.36
N TYR A 576 17.81 -29.50 17.33
CA TYR A 576 17.23 -29.10 16.05
C TYR A 576 16.46 -30.26 15.39
N VAL A 577 17.02 -31.47 15.44
CA VAL A 577 16.39 -32.69 14.91
C VAL A 577 15.16 -33.07 15.72
N GLY A 578 15.22 -32.99 17.04
CA GLY A 578 14.07 -33.22 17.93
C GLY A 578 12.93 -32.22 17.69
N VAL A 579 13.22 -30.93 17.54
CA VAL A 579 12.22 -29.89 17.22
C VAL A 579 11.58 -30.14 15.85
N THR A 580 12.37 -30.50 14.84
CA THR A 580 11.83 -30.81 13.51
C THR A 580 10.99 -32.09 13.49
N LEU A 581 11.36 -33.11 14.29
CA LEU A 581 10.54 -34.31 14.56
C LEU A 581 9.20 -33.95 15.20
N LEU A 582 9.21 -33.10 16.24
CA LEU A 582 7.99 -32.68 16.93
C LEU A 582 7.03 -31.97 15.96
N ASN A 583 7.51 -31.01 15.18
CA ASN A 583 6.70 -30.30 14.19
C ASN A 583 6.13 -31.23 13.12
N THR A 584 6.93 -32.17 12.61
CA THR A 584 6.51 -33.06 11.52
C THR A 584 5.57 -34.17 11.98
N LEU A 585 5.79 -34.76 13.14
CA LEU A 585 4.87 -35.75 13.73
C LEU A 585 3.52 -35.12 14.09
N PHE A 586 3.54 -33.89 14.61
CA PHE A 586 2.32 -33.13 14.88
C PHE A 586 1.58 -32.75 13.60
N ALA A 587 2.30 -32.30 12.55
CA ALA A 587 1.71 -32.02 11.24
C ALA A 587 1.13 -33.28 10.56
N ALA A 588 1.70 -34.45 10.83
CA ALA A 588 1.16 -35.75 10.42
C ALA A 588 -0.06 -36.21 11.26
N GLY A 589 -0.52 -35.39 12.22
CA GLY A 589 -1.71 -35.62 13.02
C GLY A 589 -1.51 -36.52 14.24
N ARG A 590 -0.27 -36.88 14.63
CA ARG A 590 -0.02 -37.71 15.82
C ARG A 590 -0.11 -36.88 17.11
N ARG A 591 -0.85 -37.41 18.09
CA ARG A 591 -1.11 -36.80 19.41
C ARG A 591 -1.02 -37.85 20.52
N ASP A 592 0.08 -38.60 20.54
CA ASP A 592 0.26 -39.79 21.39
C ASP A 592 1.39 -39.61 22.42
N ALA A 593 1.47 -40.50 23.41
CA ALA A 593 2.51 -40.56 24.45
C ALA A 593 3.97 -40.64 23.93
N VAL A 594 4.15 -40.83 22.63
CA VAL A 594 5.46 -40.80 21.99
C VAL A 594 5.92 -39.37 21.69
N LEU A 595 4.99 -38.49 21.30
CA LEU A 595 5.26 -37.06 21.13
C LEU A 595 5.70 -36.44 22.47
N ASP A 596 5.07 -36.89 23.57
CA ASP A 596 5.39 -36.44 24.92
C ASP A 596 6.78 -36.88 25.36
N ARG A 597 7.15 -38.15 25.12
CA ARG A 597 8.51 -38.64 25.40
C ARG A 597 9.58 -37.87 24.62
N LEU A 598 9.31 -37.52 23.36
CA LEU A 598 10.21 -36.71 22.54
C LEU A 598 10.34 -35.28 23.07
N TRP A 599 9.24 -34.67 23.49
CA TRP A 599 9.24 -33.35 24.12
C TRP A 599 10.08 -33.32 25.39
N HIS A 600 9.89 -34.28 26.31
CA HIS A 600 10.68 -34.37 27.54
C HIS A 600 12.18 -34.55 27.26
N GLN A 601 12.55 -35.26 26.18
CA GLN A 601 13.94 -35.40 25.76
C GLN A 601 14.52 -34.07 25.24
N VAL A 602 13.82 -33.38 24.34
CA VAL A 602 14.25 -32.10 23.76
C VAL A 602 14.40 -31.03 24.85
N VAL A 603 13.46 -30.98 25.80
CA VAL A 603 13.52 -30.05 26.94
C VAL A 603 14.68 -30.40 27.88
N GLY A 604 14.89 -31.70 28.17
CA GLY A 604 16.03 -32.15 28.97
C GLY A 604 17.38 -31.72 28.40
N TYR A 605 17.54 -31.75 27.06
CA TYR A 605 18.76 -31.24 26.40
C TYR A 605 18.91 -29.72 26.53
N PHE A 606 17.81 -28.98 26.42
CA PHE A 606 17.86 -27.53 26.60
C PHE A 606 18.22 -27.14 28.05
N ASP A 607 17.67 -27.83 29.05
CA ASP A 607 17.97 -27.55 30.45
C ASP A 607 19.45 -27.77 30.79
N GLN A 608 20.09 -28.76 30.17
CA GLN A 608 21.54 -28.96 30.26
C GLN A 608 22.35 -27.82 29.60
N HIS A 609 21.79 -27.14 28.59
CA HIS A 609 22.42 -26.03 27.88
C HIS A 609 22.19 -24.65 28.48
N LYS A 610 21.20 -24.50 29.38
CA LYS A 610 20.75 -23.21 29.92
C LYS A 610 21.86 -22.40 30.61
N GLN A 611 22.89 -23.05 31.15
CA GLN A 611 24.00 -22.38 31.84
C GLN A 611 25.27 -22.27 30.99
N THR A 612 25.18 -22.58 29.68
CA THR A 612 26.33 -22.64 28.76
C THR A 612 26.35 -21.46 27.78
N VAL A 613 27.51 -21.22 27.14
CA VAL A 613 27.67 -20.19 26.08
C VAL A 613 26.76 -20.45 24.86
N HIS A 614 26.21 -21.65 24.74
CA HIS A 614 25.36 -22.11 23.63
C HIS A 614 23.84 -22.00 23.90
N GLU A 615 23.44 -21.38 25.01
CA GLU A 615 22.02 -21.15 25.36
C GLU A 615 21.27 -20.40 24.24
N LYS A 616 21.89 -19.38 23.62
CA LYS A 616 21.23 -18.57 22.57
C LYS A 616 20.92 -19.37 21.30
N THR A 617 21.83 -20.23 20.87
CA THR A 617 21.66 -21.04 19.64
C THR A 617 20.65 -22.17 19.86
N SER A 618 20.72 -22.84 21.01
CA SER A 618 19.75 -23.87 21.43
C SER A 618 18.35 -23.29 21.58
N LEU A 619 18.21 -22.12 22.20
CA LEU A 619 16.95 -21.39 22.27
C LEU A 619 16.44 -20.98 20.89
N GLY A 620 17.33 -20.57 19.98
CA GLY A 620 17.00 -20.30 18.57
C GLY A 620 16.39 -21.51 17.85
N TYR A 621 16.85 -22.73 18.14
CA TYR A 621 16.25 -23.95 17.57
C TYR A 621 14.89 -24.28 18.19
N LEU A 622 14.70 -24.09 19.50
CA LEU A 622 13.38 -24.29 20.14
C LEU A 622 12.32 -23.32 19.61
N ARG A 623 12.71 -22.09 19.23
CA ARG A 623 11.81 -21.13 18.58
C ARG A 623 11.27 -21.61 17.22
N LEU A 624 11.90 -22.62 16.60
CA LEU A 624 11.40 -23.19 15.35
C LEU A 624 10.20 -24.11 15.55
N LEU A 625 9.77 -24.36 16.80
CA LEU A 625 8.52 -25.08 17.09
C LEU A 625 7.32 -24.28 16.59
N ASN A 626 6.38 -24.95 15.95
CA ASN A 626 5.14 -24.32 15.51
C ASN A 626 4.27 -23.96 16.73
N ASP A 627 3.62 -22.80 16.71
CA ASP A 627 2.77 -22.31 17.81
C ASP A 627 1.71 -23.35 18.25
N ALA A 628 1.13 -24.10 17.29
CA ALA A 628 0.16 -25.17 17.56
C ALA A 628 0.74 -26.37 18.34
N VAL A 629 2.02 -26.69 18.12
CA VAL A 629 2.74 -27.77 18.85
C VAL A 629 2.98 -27.33 20.30
N VAL A 630 3.37 -26.07 20.49
CA VAL A 630 3.58 -25.50 21.82
C VAL A 630 2.27 -25.46 22.61
N CYS A 631 1.15 -25.12 21.96
CA CYS A 631 -0.19 -25.17 22.56
C CYS A 631 -0.62 -26.58 22.96
N TYR A 632 -0.33 -27.58 22.14
CA TYR A 632 -0.62 -28.97 22.48
C TYR A 632 0.08 -29.43 23.77
N PHE A 633 1.38 -29.12 23.94
CA PHE A 633 2.11 -29.50 25.15
C PHE A 633 1.71 -28.70 26.39
N LEU A 634 1.05 -27.55 26.22
CA LEU A 634 0.41 -26.84 27.33
C LEU A 634 -0.84 -27.57 27.84
N THR A 635 -1.52 -28.31 26.98
CA THR A 635 -2.79 -29.00 27.30
C THR A 635 -2.64 -30.41 27.88
N GLN A 636 -1.41 -30.93 27.88
CA GLN A 636 -1.06 -32.27 28.36
C GLN A 636 -1.11 -32.34 29.91
N SER A 637 -2.17 -32.98 30.43
CA SER A 637 -2.55 -33.32 31.82
C SER A 637 -2.23 -32.28 32.94
N PRO A 638 -3.25 -31.79 33.68
CA PRO A 638 -3.03 -30.95 34.85
C PRO A 638 -2.39 -31.74 36.02
N PRO A 639 -1.63 -31.09 36.91
CA PRO A 639 -1.04 -31.72 38.07
C PRO A 639 -2.11 -32.32 38.99
N THR A 640 -1.96 -33.59 39.36
CA THR A 640 -2.64 -34.15 40.55
C THR A 640 -2.03 -33.57 41.83
N GLU A 641 -2.77 -33.52 42.95
CA GLU A 641 -2.31 -33.00 44.26
C GLU A 641 -0.97 -33.60 44.77
N SER A 642 -0.49 -34.69 44.17
CA SER A 642 0.78 -35.35 44.49
C SER A 642 1.93 -35.09 43.52
N THR A 643 1.74 -34.32 42.44
CA THR A 643 2.76 -34.11 41.39
C THR A 643 2.82 -32.64 40.97
N PRO A 644 3.98 -31.96 41.07
CA PRO A 644 4.16 -30.57 40.62
C PRO A 644 3.91 -30.44 39.10
N PRO A 645 3.76 -29.22 38.55
CA PRO A 645 3.42 -29.02 37.15
C PRO A 645 4.61 -29.53 36.34
N SER A 646 4.34 -30.21 35.23
CA SER A 646 5.43 -30.72 34.41
C SER A 646 6.31 -29.53 33.99
N LEU A 647 7.62 -29.65 34.22
CA LEU A 647 8.64 -28.64 33.86
C LEU A 647 8.50 -28.18 32.39
N GLY A 648 7.87 -29.01 31.54
CA GLY A 648 7.54 -28.74 30.15
C GLY A 648 6.48 -27.66 29.91
N GLN A 649 5.41 -27.57 30.71
CA GLN A 649 4.38 -26.52 30.54
C GLN A 649 4.96 -25.13 30.83
N ALA A 650 5.77 -25.03 31.89
CA ALA A 650 6.50 -23.82 32.25
C ALA A 650 7.43 -23.34 31.12
N ARG A 651 8.04 -24.28 30.39
CA ARG A 651 8.94 -24.00 29.27
C ARG A 651 8.18 -23.59 28.01
N CYS A 652 7.00 -24.16 27.75
CA CYS A 652 6.13 -23.73 26.65
C CYS A 652 5.71 -22.25 26.82
N ILE A 653 5.34 -21.85 28.04
CA ILE A 653 5.02 -20.45 28.37
C ILE A 653 6.25 -19.55 28.17
N HIS A 654 7.43 -20.01 28.60
CA HIS A 654 8.67 -19.26 28.41
C HIS A 654 9.03 -19.07 26.92
N LEU A 655 8.81 -20.08 26.07
CA LEU A 655 9.03 -20.00 24.63
C LEU A 655 8.07 -19.01 23.95
N LEU A 656 6.79 -19.04 24.32
CA LEU A 656 5.79 -18.09 23.82
C LEU A 656 6.08 -16.66 24.26
N TYR A 657 6.51 -16.47 25.50
CA TYR A 657 6.95 -15.17 26.01
C TYR A 657 8.10 -14.60 25.16
N ILE A 658 9.13 -15.41 24.87
CA ILE A 658 10.26 -14.97 24.05
C ILE A 658 9.84 -14.72 22.59
N GLY A 659 8.91 -15.52 22.07
CA GLY A 659 8.34 -15.34 20.73
C GLY A 659 7.57 -14.03 20.57
N LEU A 660 6.90 -13.55 21.62
CA LEU A 660 6.20 -12.26 21.62
C LEU A 660 7.17 -11.07 21.67
N VAL A 661 8.32 -11.23 22.32
CA VAL A 661 9.29 -10.18 22.57
C VAL A 661 10.18 -9.85 21.36
N ASP A 662 10.49 -10.84 20.51
CA ASP A 662 11.48 -10.74 19.42
C ASP A 662 10.88 -10.74 18.00
N ARG A 663 9.55 -10.62 17.81
CA ARG A 663 8.94 -10.45 16.47
C ARG A 663 9.31 -9.06 15.90
N ASP A 664 10.43 -9.03 15.18
CA ASP A 664 10.94 -7.99 14.26
C ASP A 664 11.26 -6.56 14.77
N ALA A 665 11.28 -6.30 16.09
CA ALA A 665 11.84 -5.05 16.62
C ALA A 665 13.35 -5.21 16.97
N PRO A 666 14.23 -4.24 16.64
CA PRO A 666 15.59 -4.23 17.17
C PRO A 666 15.50 -4.20 18.69
N PRO A 667 16.43 -4.79 19.43
CA PRO A 667 16.28 -4.85 20.86
C PRO A 667 16.36 -3.45 21.53
N PRO A 668 15.31 -2.85 22.19
CA PRO A 668 15.59 -1.86 23.21
C PRO A 668 16.40 -2.42 24.43
N PRO A 669 17.19 -1.64 25.15
CA PRO A 669 18.10 -2.19 26.16
C PRO A 669 17.46 -2.66 27.49
N HIS A 670 16.13 -2.78 27.61
CA HIS A 670 15.46 -2.78 28.94
C HIS A 670 14.33 -3.80 29.18
N TRP A 671 13.78 -4.48 28.18
CA TRP A 671 12.71 -5.50 28.36
C TRP A 671 13.33 -6.87 28.63
N ARG A 672 14.11 -6.88 29.69
CA ARG A 672 14.24 -8.07 30.52
C ARG A 672 13.13 -7.95 31.57
N LEU A 673 12.63 -9.06 32.07
CA LEU A 673 12.02 -9.10 33.40
C LEU A 673 13.08 -8.64 34.43
N TYR A 674 13.25 -7.33 34.54
CA TYR A 674 13.82 -6.65 35.69
C TYR A 674 12.71 -5.85 36.37
N GLY A 675 11.52 -6.44 36.46
CA GLY A 675 10.66 -6.16 37.60
C GLY A 675 11.41 -6.64 38.84
N THR A 676 11.83 -5.70 39.67
CA THR A 676 12.55 -5.88 40.95
C THR A 676 11.89 -6.88 41.93
N TYR A 677 10.68 -7.34 41.64
CA TYR A 677 9.96 -8.38 42.39
C TYR A 677 10.29 -9.84 41.97
N VAL A 678 10.89 -10.07 40.80
CA VAL A 678 11.29 -11.45 40.41
C VAL A 678 12.56 -11.88 41.14
N THR A 679 13.48 -10.95 41.41
CA THR A 679 14.74 -11.23 42.11
C THR A 679 14.54 -11.67 43.57
N THR A 680 13.43 -11.29 44.21
CA THR A 680 13.09 -11.73 45.58
C THR A 680 12.41 -13.10 45.64
N LEU A 681 11.93 -13.63 44.50
CA LEU A 681 11.24 -14.93 44.39
C LEU A 681 12.06 -16.00 43.65
N ASN A 682 13.36 -15.74 43.45
CA ASN A 682 14.31 -16.58 42.72
C ASN A 682 14.61 -17.97 43.33
N SER A 683 13.89 -18.43 44.35
CA SER A 683 14.01 -19.83 44.80
C SER A 683 13.05 -20.77 44.10
N HIS A 684 11.88 -20.32 43.63
CA HIS A 684 10.92 -21.21 42.96
C HIS A 684 10.01 -20.41 42.01
N PHE A 685 10.40 -20.30 40.74
CA PHE A 685 9.37 -20.18 39.68
C PHE A 685 8.76 -21.58 39.48
N ALA A 686 8.09 -22.06 40.53
CA ALA A 686 7.15 -23.15 40.41
C ALA A 686 5.91 -22.56 39.74
N LEU A 687 5.74 -22.84 38.46
CA LEU A 687 4.51 -22.58 37.69
C LEU A 687 3.38 -23.55 38.12
N ASP A 688 3.33 -23.85 39.42
CA ASP A 688 2.17 -24.43 40.12
C ASP A 688 1.12 -23.36 40.40
N VAL A 689 1.36 -22.11 40.01
CA VAL A 689 0.47 -21.03 40.38
C VAL A 689 -0.81 -21.17 39.57
N PRO A 690 -1.96 -21.41 40.22
CA PRO A 690 -3.24 -21.22 39.54
C PRO A 690 -3.22 -19.80 38.99
N TRP A 691 -3.30 -19.60 37.67
CA TRP A 691 -3.29 -18.26 37.07
C TRP A 691 -4.33 -17.36 37.75
N ALA A 692 -5.44 -17.97 38.18
CA ALA A 692 -6.45 -17.34 39.03
C ALA A 692 -5.90 -16.83 40.38
N ALA A 693 -5.14 -17.65 41.12
CA ALA A 693 -4.47 -17.27 42.37
C ALA A 693 -3.33 -16.25 42.15
N TYR A 694 -2.62 -16.33 41.02
CA TYR A 694 -1.55 -15.40 40.68
C TYR A 694 -2.11 -14.01 40.36
N ILE A 695 -3.11 -13.95 39.48
CA ILE A 695 -3.75 -12.70 39.07
C ILE A 695 -4.45 -12.06 40.27
N THR A 696 -5.19 -12.82 41.09
CA THR A 696 -5.81 -12.30 42.33
C THR A 696 -4.77 -11.71 43.30
N ALA A 697 -3.64 -12.39 43.52
CA ALA A 697 -2.56 -11.89 44.37
C ALA A 697 -1.96 -10.60 43.82
N LEU A 698 -1.67 -10.54 42.51
CA LEU A 698 -1.13 -9.35 41.87
C LEU A 698 -2.10 -8.18 41.87
N THR A 699 -3.38 -8.39 41.55
CA THR A 699 -4.39 -7.31 41.55
C THR A 699 -4.63 -6.72 42.94
N SER A 700 -4.30 -7.44 44.02
CA SER A 700 -4.39 -6.92 45.40
C SER A 700 -3.23 -5.98 45.78
N THR A 701 -2.16 -5.93 44.99
CA THR A 701 -0.94 -5.16 45.27
C THR A 701 -0.82 -3.91 44.39
N THR A 702 -0.47 -2.77 44.99
CA THR A 702 -0.54 -1.42 44.37
C THR A 702 0.84 -0.84 44.03
N THR A 703 1.70 -1.58 43.33
CA THR A 703 3.05 -1.09 42.94
C THR A 703 3.24 -1.07 41.43
N ASP A 704 3.95 -0.08 40.88
CA ASP A 704 4.13 0.11 39.42
C ASP A 704 4.67 -1.13 38.68
N SER A 705 5.56 -1.90 39.32
CA SER A 705 6.10 -3.15 38.78
C SER A 705 5.04 -4.25 38.57
N VAL A 706 3.92 -4.19 39.29
CA VAL A 706 2.83 -5.16 39.20
C VAL A 706 1.99 -4.92 37.95
N ALA A 707 1.80 -3.66 37.55
CA ALA A 707 1.05 -3.32 36.35
C ALA A 707 1.75 -3.82 35.07
N GLU A 708 3.07 -3.68 34.99
CA GLU A 708 3.86 -4.22 33.89
C GLU A 708 3.77 -5.75 33.84
N THR A 709 3.87 -6.41 35.00
CA THR A 709 3.75 -7.87 35.10
C THR A 709 2.36 -8.35 34.70
N LEU A 710 1.30 -7.66 35.12
CA LEU A 710 -0.08 -7.97 34.73
C LEU A 710 -0.32 -7.77 33.23
N LEU A 711 0.20 -6.70 32.63
CA LEU A 711 0.12 -6.47 31.19
C LEU A 711 0.75 -7.62 30.41
N GLN A 712 1.93 -8.08 30.85
CA GLN A 712 2.62 -9.22 30.24
C GLN A 712 1.83 -10.53 30.39
N VAL A 713 1.26 -10.78 31.57
CA VAL A 713 0.41 -11.97 31.81
C VAL A 713 -0.79 -11.99 30.87
N TYR A 714 -1.54 -10.89 30.76
CA TYR A 714 -2.69 -10.82 29.86
C TYR A 714 -2.29 -10.91 28.38
N ALA A 715 -1.14 -10.36 27.97
CA ALA A 715 -0.65 -10.51 26.60
C ALA A 715 -0.30 -11.97 26.26
N ILE A 716 0.30 -12.73 27.19
CA ILE A 716 0.57 -14.16 27.03
C ILE A 716 -0.74 -14.95 26.93
N LEU A 717 -1.69 -14.68 27.83
CA LEU A 717 -3.01 -15.32 27.80
C LEU A 717 -3.73 -15.04 26.46
N GLY A 718 -3.64 -13.80 25.95
CA GLY A 718 -4.20 -13.44 24.65
C GLY A 718 -3.55 -14.19 23.49
N ALA A 719 -2.22 -14.32 23.48
CA ALA A 719 -1.52 -15.08 22.45
C ALA A 719 -1.89 -16.58 22.45
N LEU A 720 -2.06 -17.17 23.64
CA LEU A 720 -2.50 -18.54 23.82
C LEU A 720 -3.92 -18.77 23.30
N LEU A 721 -4.85 -17.90 23.68
CA LEU A 721 -6.25 -17.97 23.25
C LEU A 721 -6.41 -17.74 21.74
N ALA A 722 -5.57 -16.89 21.14
CA ALA A 722 -5.57 -16.67 19.70
C ALA A 722 -5.01 -17.87 18.90
N ALA A 723 -4.14 -18.67 19.50
CA ALA A 723 -3.56 -19.85 18.87
C ALA A 723 -4.49 -21.07 18.94
N ASP A 724 -5.03 -21.40 20.12
CA ASP A 724 -6.02 -22.48 20.31
C ASP A 724 -6.87 -22.24 21.57
N ARG A 725 -8.03 -21.59 21.39
CA ARG A 725 -8.94 -21.23 22.48
C ARG A 725 -9.48 -22.46 23.22
N ASP A 726 -9.95 -23.45 22.47
CA ASP A 726 -10.66 -24.59 23.05
C ASP A 726 -9.72 -25.46 23.88
N ALA A 727 -8.49 -25.64 23.38
CA ALA A 727 -7.44 -26.33 24.11
C ALA A 727 -7.07 -25.58 25.41
N PHE A 728 -6.92 -24.25 25.36
CA PHE A 728 -6.65 -23.45 26.55
C PHE A 728 -7.79 -23.52 27.59
N LEU A 729 -9.05 -23.38 27.17
CA LEU A 729 -10.21 -23.45 28.06
C LEU A 729 -10.38 -24.84 28.67
N SER A 730 -10.07 -25.90 27.91
CA SER A 730 -10.07 -27.27 28.43
C SER A 730 -9.01 -27.50 29.53
N ALA A 731 -7.87 -26.80 29.44
CA ALA A 731 -6.83 -26.85 30.46
C ALA A 731 -7.17 -26.02 31.71
N PHE A 732 -7.96 -24.95 31.53
CA PHE A 732 -8.47 -24.13 32.63
C PHE A 732 -9.65 -24.78 33.38
N ALA A 733 -10.39 -25.68 32.70
CA ALA A 733 -11.56 -26.31 33.25
C ALA A 733 -11.27 -27.25 34.44
N GLU A 734 -11.98 -27.06 35.55
CA GLU A 734 -12.07 -28.08 36.59
C GLU A 734 -12.85 -29.30 36.06
N ARG A 735 -12.54 -30.50 36.59
CA ARG A 735 -12.92 -31.83 36.04
C ARG A 735 -14.30 -31.89 35.32
N GLU A 736 -14.29 -32.44 34.11
CA GLU A 736 -15.48 -32.74 33.28
C GLU A 736 -16.42 -31.55 32.98
N MET A 737 -15.94 -30.31 33.10
CA MET A 737 -16.71 -29.13 32.75
C MET A 737 -16.79 -28.93 31.21
N PRO A 738 -17.98 -28.69 30.65
CA PRO A 738 -18.12 -28.36 29.23
C PRO A 738 -17.49 -27.00 28.90
N LEU A 739 -16.94 -26.85 27.68
CA LEU A 739 -16.16 -25.67 27.26
C LEU A 739 -16.88 -24.32 27.44
N TRP A 740 -18.20 -24.28 27.28
CA TRP A 740 -18.98 -23.05 27.46
C TRP A 740 -19.04 -22.62 28.93
N GLU A 741 -19.09 -23.57 29.87
CA GLU A 741 -19.09 -23.30 31.31
C GLU A 741 -17.68 -22.89 31.75
N ALA A 742 -16.63 -23.50 31.17
CA ALA A 742 -15.24 -23.08 31.36
C ALA A 742 -15.01 -21.64 30.90
N ALA A 743 -15.57 -21.27 29.74
CA ALA A 743 -15.53 -19.91 29.22
C ALA A 743 -16.26 -18.92 30.13
N ASP A 744 -17.43 -19.29 30.69
CA ASP A 744 -18.21 -18.45 31.59
C ASP A 744 -17.51 -18.24 32.94
N VAL A 745 -16.92 -19.30 33.51
CA VAL A 745 -16.10 -19.20 34.73
C VAL A 745 -14.88 -18.29 34.49
N PHE A 746 -14.18 -18.46 33.36
CA PHE A 746 -13.04 -17.61 33.01
C PHE A 746 -13.46 -16.14 32.75
N TYR A 747 -14.59 -15.94 32.06
CA TYR A 747 -15.19 -14.63 31.84
C TYR A 747 -15.53 -13.94 33.15
N SER A 748 -16.23 -14.62 34.06
CA SER A 748 -16.61 -14.09 35.37
C SER A 748 -15.39 -13.73 36.22
N PHE A 749 -14.35 -14.57 36.16
CA PHE A 749 -13.06 -14.32 36.79
C PHE A 749 -12.40 -13.05 36.24
N VAL A 750 -12.12 -12.95 34.94
CA VAL A 750 -11.44 -11.78 34.37
C VAL A 750 -12.31 -10.52 34.49
N SER A 751 -13.63 -10.63 34.33
CA SER A 751 -14.57 -9.52 34.52
C SER A 751 -14.56 -8.96 35.94
N SER A 752 -14.43 -9.79 36.98
CA SER A 752 -14.36 -9.30 38.35
C SER A 752 -13.06 -8.54 38.59
N HIS A 753 -11.95 -9.01 38.00
CA HIS A 753 -10.62 -8.40 38.12
C HIS A 753 -10.52 -7.09 37.34
N LEU A 754 -11.08 -7.02 36.14
CA LEU A 754 -11.13 -5.79 35.33
C LEU A 754 -11.74 -4.59 36.08
N ARG A 755 -12.74 -4.85 36.93
CA ARG A 755 -13.38 -3.81 37.76
C ARG A 755 -12.53 -3.39 38.97
N GLN A 756 -11.56 -4.21 39.36
CA GLN A 756 -10.63 -3.96 40.48
C GLN A 756 -9.30 -3.35 40.02
N LEU A 757 -8.96 -3.46 38.72
CA LEU A 757 -7.76 -2.85 38.16
C LEU A 757 -7.76 -1.33 38.36
N GLN A 758 -6.59 -0.79 38.70
CA GLN A 758 -6.37 0.65 38.81
C GLN A 758 -5.60 1.22 37.61
N ASP A 759 -5.07 0.38 36.72
CA ASP A 759 -4.25 0.79 35.57
C ASP A 759 -5.00 0.69 34.24
N ALA A 760 -5.02 1.80 33.50
CA ALA A 760 -5.67 1.95 32.20
C ALA A 760 -5.06 1.10 31.07
N GLN A 761 -3.77 0.79 31.11
CA GLN A 761 -3.08 0.06 30.04
C GLN A 761 -3.28 -1.46 30.17
N VAL A 762 -3.24 -1.99 31.39
CA VAL A 762 -3.50 -3.41 31.68
C VAL A 762 -4.92 -3.79 31.25
N LEU A 763 -5.87 -2.87 31.43
CA LEU A 763 -7.26 -3.03 31.04
C LEU A 763 -7.44 -3.35 29.56
N CYS A 764 -6.64 -2.72 28.69
CA CYS A 764 -6.69 -2.94 27.24
C CYS A 764 -6.41 -4.41 26.88
N ALA A 765 -5.32 -4.96 27.41
CA ALA A 765 -4.94 -6.35 27.14
C ALA A 765 -5.92 -7.37 27.75
N ALA A 766 -6.42 -7.09 28.96
CA ALA A 766 -7.41 -7.94 29.61
C ALA A 766 -8.77 -7.95 28.88
N LEU A 767 -9.15 -6.81 28.26
CA LEU A 767 -10.34 -6.72 27.43
C LEU A 767 -10.20 -7.55 26.15
N ASP A 768 -9.04 -7.51 25.48
CA ASP A 768 -8.77 -8.35 24.29
C ASP A 768 -8.80 -9.85 24.63
N VAL A 769 -8.32 -10.24 25.82
CA VAL A 769 -8.44 -11.61 26.33
C VAL A 769 -9.91 -12.04 26.47
N LEU A 770 -10.78 -11.19 27.03
CA LEU A 770 -12.21 -11.50 27.12
C LEU A 770 -12.87 -11.65 25.76
N VAL A 771 -12.48 -10.82 24.79
CA VAL A 771 -12.97 -10.91 23.41
C VAL A 771 -12.60 -12.25 22.80
N LEU A 772 -11.35 -12.71 22.96
CA LEU A 772 -10.89 -14.01 22.46
C LEU A 772 -11.63 -15.21 23.09
N VAL A 773 -11.87 -15.15 24.40
CA VAL A 773 -12.62 -16.20 25.12
C VAL A 773 -14.05 -16.29 24.61
N CYS A 774 -14.69 -15.16 24.33
CA CYS A 774 -16.10 -15.10 23.96
C CYS A 774 -16.37 -15.21 22.46
N THR A 775 -15.34 -15.42 21.63
CA THR A 775 -15.41 -15.48 20.15
C THR A 775 -16.61 -16.24 19.58
N ASP A 776 -16.90 -17.45 20.08
CA ASP A 776 -17.99 -18.29 19.54
C ASP A 776 -19.32 -18.14 20.31
N ALA A 777 -19.41 -17.22 21.27
CA ALA A 777 -20.56 -17.03 22.14
C ALA A 777 -21.17 -15.61 21.97
N PRO A 778 -22.17 -15.43 21.08
CA PRO A 778 -22.67 -14.10 20.72
C PRO A 778 -23.36 -13.36 21.89
N LEU A 779 -23.93 -14.10 22.85
CA LEU A 779 -24.51 -13.51 24.06
C LEU A 779 -23.43 -12.98 25.00
N MET A 780 -22.35 -13.74 25.21
CA MET A 780 -21.22 -13.30 26.04
C MET A 780 -20.48 -12.12 25.41
N LEU A 781 -20.40 -12.04 24.07
CA LEU A 781 -19.86 -10.86 23.39
C LEU A 781 -20.70 -9.60 23.62
N GLN A 782 -22.03 -9.73 23.76
CA GLN A 782 -22.89 -8.60 24.16
C GLN A 782 -22.59 -8.17 25.60
N ASP A 783 -22.31 -9.12 26.49
CA ASP A 783 -21.91 -8.80 27.87
C ASP A 783 -20.53 -8.13 27.91
N VAL A 784 -19.59 -8.54 27.06
CA VAL A 784 -18.30 -7.83 26.86
C VAL A 784 -18.53 -6.41 26.34
N ALA A 785 -19.46 -6.20 25.40
CA ALA A 785 -19.81 -4.87 24.90
C ALA A 785 -20.40 -3.97 25.99
N GLN A 786 -21.27 -4.52 26.84
CA GLN A 786 -21.81 -3.81 28.00
C GLN A 786 -20.70 -3.51 29.02
N LEU A 787 -19.82 -4.47 29.28
CA LEU A 787 -18.67 -4.29 30.17
C LEU A 787 -17.76 -3.17 29.65
N ALA A 788 -17.38 -3.17 28.37
CA ALA A 788 -16.62 -2.09 27.75
C ALA A 788 -17.31 -0.72 27.89
N LYS A 789 -18.64 -0.66 27.73
CA LYS A 789 -19.43 0.55 27.98
C LYS A 789 -19.40 0.99 29.44
N THR A 790 -19.42 0.07 30.40
CA THR A 790 -19.27 0.40 31.82
C THR A 790 -17.86 0.92 32.14
N LEU A 791 -16.82 0.33 31.54
CA LEU A 791 -15.42 0.75 31.72
C LEU A 791 -15.13 2.14 31.15
N LEU A 792 -15.88 2.58 30.13
CA LEU A 792 -15.82 3.97 29.66
C LEU A 792 -16.23 4.99 30.72
N SER A 793 -17.05 4.59 31.71
CA SER A 793 -17.58 5.48 32.76
C SER A 793 -16.72 5.52 34.04
N THR A 794 -15.74 4.61 34.17
CA THR A 794 -14.91 4.42 35.37
C THR A 794 -13.56 5.13 35.26
N VAL A 795 -13.22 5.96 36.25
CA VAL A 795 -11.95 6.73 36.25
C VAL A 795 -10.79 5.82 36.63
N TYR A 796 -9.90 5.57 35.66
CA TYR A 796 -8.60 4.96 35.91
C TYR A 796 -7.58 6.05 36.22
N PRO A 797 -6.90 6.01 37.39
CA PRO A 797 -5.74 6.85 37.65
C PRO A 797 -4.61 6.56 36.64
N HIS A 798 -3.61 7.46 36.59
CA HIS A 798 -2.53 7.45 35.60
C HIS A 798 -1.94 6.06 35.33
N ALA A 799 -1.54 5.82 34.07
CA ALA A 799 -0.88 4.58 33.69
C ALA A 799 0.48 4.47 34.41
N ASN A 800 0.61 3.48 35.28
CA ASN A 800 1.81 3.22 36.07
C ASN A 800 2.83 2.37 35.30
N VAL A 801 2.45 1.83 34.15
CA VAL A 801 3.32 1.05 33.25
C VAL A 801 4.28 1.97 32.48
N GLU A 802 5.55 1.56 32.37
CA GLU A 802 6.56 2.27 31.59
C GLU A 802 6.13 2.42 30.12
N THR A 803 6.29 3.64 29.58
CA THR A 803 5.91 3.95 28.19
C THR A 803 6.65 3.12 27.13
N SER A 804 7.80 2.52 27.47
CA SER A 804 8.56 1.59 26.64
C SER A 804 7.84 0.25 26.47
N ALA A 805 7.40 -0.37 27.57
CA ALA A 805 6.68 -1.65 27.58
C ALA A 805 5.33 -1.53 26.85
N TRP A 806 4.60 -0.44 27.10
CA TRP A 806 3.33 -0.14 26.44
C TRP A 806 3.47 0.03 24.92
N LYS A 807 4.51 0.74 24.47
CA LYS A 807 4.80 0.91 23.04
C LYS A 807 5.14 -0.42 22.37
N GLY A 808 5.84 -1.33 23.06
CA GLY A 808 6.13 -2.68 22.56
C GLY A 808 4.86 -3.52 22.38
N TYR A 809 3.94 -3.49 23.34
CA TYR A 809 2.64 -4.15 23.20
C TYR A 809 1.83 -3.58 22.02
N LEU A 810 1.73 -2.25 21.93
CA LEU A 810 1.01 -1.58 20.84
C LEU A 810 1.60 -1.81 19.44
N THR A 811 2.90 -2.10 19.31
CA THR A 811 3.47 -2.49 18.01
C THR A 811 2.98 -3.87 17.53
N LEU A 812 2.63 -4.76 18.46
CA LEU A 812 2.14 -6.11 18.15
C LEU A 812 0.63 -6.11 17.91
N SER A 813 -0.12 -5.34 18.70
CA SER A 813 -1.59 -5.19 18.58
C SER A 813 -1.97 -3.70 18.54
N PRO A 814 -1.83 -3.04 17.37
CA PRO A 814 -2.08 -1.60 17.24
C PRO A 814 -3.57 -1.24 17.27
N THR A 815 -4.43 -2.21 16.95
CA THR A 815 -5.89 -2.05 16.87
C THR A 815 -6.58 -2.96 17.88
N PRO A 816 -7.64 -2.49 18.55
CA PRO A 816 -8.53 -3.33 19.36
C PRO A 816 -8.95 -4.59 18.62
N LEU A 817 -8.86 -5.76 19.26
CA LEU A 817 -9.07 -7.03 18.57
C LEU A 817 -10.48 -7.14 17.98
N ALA A 818 -11.51 -6.68 18.71
CA ALA A 818 -12.89 -6.69 18.23
C ALA A 818 -13.09 -5.89 16.93
N VAL A 819 -12.28 -4.85 16.68
CA VAL A 819 -12.34 -4.04 15.46
C VAL A 819 -11.75 -4.79 14.26
N THR A 820 -10.80 -5.70 14.50
CA THR A 820 -10.20 -6.51 13.43
C THR A 820 -11.23 -7.41 12.74
N TRP A 821 -12.24 -7.87 13.48
CA TRP A 821 -13.35 -8.70 13.00
C TRP A 821 -14.38 -7.95 12.15
N LEU A 822 -14.34 -6.62 12.11
CA LEU A 822 -15.19 -5.82 11.23
C LEU A 822 -14.56 -5.74 9.84
N ASP A 823 -15.17 -6.36 8.83
CA ASP A 823 -14.64 -6.35 7.45
C ASP A 823 -14.62 -4.96 6.80
N HIS A 824 -15.49 -4.04 7.24
CA HIS A 824 -15.73 -2.75 6.58
C HIS A 824 -15.24 -1.51 7.35
N SER A 825 -14.30 -1.66 8.28
CA SER A 825 -13.87 -0.61 9.22
C SER A 825 -12.43 -0.09 9.00
N SER A 826 -12.03 0.14 7.74
CA SER A 826 -10.66 0.59 7.39
C SER A 826 -10.21 1.84 8.18
N PHE A 827 -11.11 2.80 8.40
CA PHE A 827 -10.84 4.01 9.18
C PHE A 827 -10.50 3.70 10.64
N LEU A 828 -11.24 2.79 11.30
CA LEU A 828 -10.95 2.39 12.68
C LEU A 828 -9.67 1.56 12.78
N LYS A 829 -9.40 0.69 11.80
CA LYS A 829 -8.15 -0.10 11.73
C LYS A 829 -6.91 0.78 11.47
N SER A 830 -7.09 1.95 10.86
CA SER A 830 -6.00 2.88 10.56
C SER A 830 -5.61 3.82 11.70
N TYR A 831 -6.33 3.81 12.83
CA TYR A 831 -6.03 4.72 13.93
C TYR A 831 -4.71 4.36 14.62
N ALA A 832 -3.68 5.18 14.41
CA ALA A 832 -2.37 4.98 15.01
C ALA A 832 -2.34 5.47 16.48
N PRO A 833 -1.83 4.66 17.44
CA PRO A 833 -1.75 5.03 18.85
C PRO A 833 -0.82 6.22 19.13
N THR A 834 -0.03 6.66 18.13
CA THR A 834 0.85 7.85 18.22
C THR A 834 0.09 9.16 18.46
N HIS A 835 -1.23 9.18 18.22
CA HIS A 835 -2.05 10.38 18.38
C HIS A 835 -2.68 10.53 19.77
N ALA A 836 -2.59 9.52 20.64
CA ALA A 836 -3.16 9.55 21.99
C ALA A 836 -2.06 9.57 23.07
N ALA A 837 -2.26 10.32 24.15
CA ALA A 837 -1.49 10.10 25.37
C ALA A 837 -1.72 8.66 25.86
N SER A 838 -0.69 7.96 26.30
CA SER A 838 -0.78 6.54 26.74
C SER A 838 -1.82 6.33 27.85
N SER A 839 -2.09 7.36 28.65
CA SER A 839 -3.12 7.38 29.69
C SER A 839 -4.56 7.46 29.17
N LEU A 840 -4.78 7.87 27.92
CA LEU A 840 -6.13 8.08 27.34
C LEU A 840 -6.46 7.05 26.25
N TYR A 841 -5.51 6.24 25.80
CA TYR A 841 -5.75 5.24 24.76
C TYR A 841 -6.81 4.20 25.14
N TYR A 842 -6.90 3.82 26.42
CA TYR A 842 -7.92 2.89 26.89
C TYR A 842 -9.35 3.34 26.57
N LEU A 843 -9.61 4.65 26.51
CA LEU A 843 -10.91 5.20 26.12
C LEU A 843 -11.25 4.84 24.68
N HIS A 844 -10.27 4.90 23.78
CA HIS A 844 -10.46 4.47 22.39
C HIS A 844 -10.66 2.96 22.30
N HIS A 845 -9.87 2.17 23.03
CA HIS A 845 -9.98 0.72 23.02
C HIS A 845 -11.35 0.24 23.53
N CYS A 846 -11.79 0.72 24.71
CA CYS A 846 -13.12 0.43 25.25
C CYS A 846 -14.24 0.88 24.31
N TYR A 847 -14.12 2.08 23.72
CA TYR A 847 -15.12 2.62 22.81
C TYR A 847 -15.26 1.78 21.55
N ALA A 848 -14.13 1.50 20.89
CA ALA A 848 -14.10 0.78 19.65
C ALA A 848 -14.55 -0.68 19.83
N THR A 849 -14.22 -1.30 20.96
CA THR A 849 -14.70 -2.65 21.31
C THR A 849 -16.20 -2.66 21.61
N ALA A 850 -16.71 -1.68 22.36
CA ALA A 850 -18.16 -1.55 22.59
C ALA A 850 -18.93 -1.33 21.27
N PHE A 851 -18.40 -0.51 20.37
CA PHE A 851 -18.98 -0.29 19.05
C PHE A 851 -18.99 -1.57 18.20
N ALA A 852 -17.85 -2.25 18.08
CA ALA A 852 -17.68 -3.41 17.22
C ALA A 852 -18.54 -4.61 17.65
N LEU A 853 -18.72 -4.82 18.95
CA LEU A 853 -19.50 -5.94 19.49
C LEU A 853 -20.99 -5.61 19.70
N SER A 854 -21.41 -4.37 19.50
CA SER A 854 -22.82 -3.98 19.69
C SER A 854 -23.71 -4.52 18.56
N PRO A 855 -24.83 -5.22 18.88
CA PRO A 855 -25.73 -5.76 17.86
C PRO A 855 -26.48 -4.66 17.08
N LEU A 856 -26.66 -3.49 17.71
CA LEU A 856 -27.26 -2.29 17.12
C LEU A 856 -26.37 -1.08 17.44
N PRO A 857 -25.44 -0.70 16.54
CA PRO A 857 -24.47 0.37 16.82
C PRO A 857 -25.07 1.78 16.74
N LEU A 858 -26.20 1.99 16.05
CA LEU A 858 -26.83 3.31 15.88
C LEU A 858 -27.30 3.95 17.22
N PRO A 859 -28.04 3.23 18.09
CA PRO A 859 -28.38 3.73 19.44
C PRO A 859 -27.16 4.08 20.30
N PHE A 860 -26.05 3.34 20.14
CA PHE A 860 -24.81 3.63 20.85
C PHE A 860 -24.16 4.93 20.34
N LEU A 861 -24.16 5.16 19.02
CA LEU A 861 -23.70 6.42 18.43
C LEU A 861 -24.60 7.60 18.82
N SER A 862 -25.93 7.43 18.86
CA SER A 862 -26.82 8.52 19.30
C SER A 862 -26.59 8.87 20.78
N TRP A 863 -26.45 7.86 21.64
CA TRP A 863 -26.14 8.08 23.06
C TRP A 863 -24.79 8.79 23.25
N THR A 864 -23.75 8.40 22.50
CA THR A 864 -22.43 9.04 22.58
C THR A 864 -22.43 10.46 22.03
N ALA A 865 -23.22 10.76 20.99
CA ALA A 865 -23.43 12.12 20.52
C ALA A 865 -24.07 13.00 21.60
N ASP A 866 -25.08 12.50 22.31
CA ASP A 866 -25.73 13.23 23.39
C ASP A 866 -24.76 13.47 24.56
N VAL A 867 -23.95 12.47 24.93
CA VAL A 867 -22.87 12.62 25.92
C VAL A 867 -21.86 13.70 25.50
N LEU A 868 -21.36 13.66 24.26
CA LEU A 868 -20.42 14.66 23.75
C LEU A 868 -21.04 16.06 23.72
N THR A 869 -22.35 16.19 23.43
CA THR A 869 -23.02 17.50 23.53
C THR A 869 -23.06 18.01 24.96
N THR A 870 -23.41 17.17 25.95
CA THR A 870 -23.44 17.59 27.36
C THR A 870 -22.06 18.03 27.87
N MET A 871 -20.98 17.35 27.45
CA MET A 871 -19.60 17.73 27.81
C MET A 871 -19.19 19.12 27.31
N VAL A 872 -19.85 19.62 26.26
CA VAL A 872 -19.55 20.88 25.60
C VAL A 872 -20.50 21.99 26.05
N THR A 873 -21.77 21.69 26.34
CA THR A 873 -22.80 22.67 26.67
C THR A 873 -22.94 22.96 28.16
N ASP A 874 -22.63 22.00 29.03
CA ASP A 874 -22.78 22.19 30.48
C ASP A 874 -21.47 22.75 31.05
N ASP A 875 -21.54 23.93 31.70
CA ASP A 875 -20.41 24.58 32.40
C ASP A 875 -19.95 23.81 33.67
N VAL A 876 -20.50 22.62 33.90
CA VAL A 876 -20.16 21.75 35.03
C VAL A 876 -19.12 20.74 34.54
N ASP A 877 -17.94 20.71 35.17
CA ASP A 877 -16.78 19.88 34.80
C ASP A 877 -17.03 18.36 34.72
N ILE A 878 -18.22 17.87 35.10
CA ILE A 878 -18.56 16.45 35.21
C ILE A 878 -20.04 16.24 34.91
N ALA A 879 -20.38 15.52 33.83
CA ALA A 879 -21.73 15.00 33.61
C ALA A 879 -22.10 13.99 34.72
N PRO A 880 -23.28 14.07 35.35
CA PRO A 880 -23.67 13.19 36.45
C PRO A 880 -23.91 11.76 35.93
N GLY A 881 -22.84 10.97 35.84
CA GLY A 881 -22.86 9.59 35.35
C GLY A 881 -21.59 9.14 34.62
N LEU A 882 -20.71 10.05 34.20
CA LEU A 882 -19.50 9.74 33.43
C LEU A 882 -18.29 10.46 34.02
N ARG A 883 -17.73 9.90 35.10
CA ARG A 883 -16.66 10.54 35.88
C ARG A 883 -15.33 10.71 35.09
N THR A 884 -15.13 9.95 34.02
CA THR A 884 -13.97 9.98 33.09
C THR A 884 -14.07 11.03 32.00
N CYS A 885 -15.29 11.39 31.62
CA CYS A 885 -15.58 12.28 30.50
C CYS A 885 -15.36 13.74 30.90
N THR A 886 -14.09 14.11 30.97
CA THR A 886 -13.63 15.49 31.21
C THR A 886 -13.27 16.18 29.90
N ARG A 887 -13.11 17.52 29.92
CA ARG A 887 -12.59 18.29 28.77
C ARG A 887 -11.25 17.76 28.24
N ALA A 888 -10.41 17.15 29.09
CA ALA A 888 -9.13 16.56 28.68
C ALA A 888 -9.29 15.24 27.90
N SER A 889 -10.34 14.48 28.17
CA SER A 889 -10.66 13.22 27.47
C SER A 889 -11.49 13.43 26.19
N PHE A 890 -12.09 14.61 26.03
CA PHE A 890 -12.96 14.97 24.91
C PHE A 890 -12.33 14.70 23.53
N PRO A 891 -11.07 15.10 23.23
CA PRO A 891 -10.51 14.88 21.90
C PRO A 891 -10.41 13.40 21.54
N GLN A 892 -10.03 12.54 22.48
CA GLN A 892 -9.86 11.11 22.26
C GLN A 892 -11.19 10.36 22.11
N LEU A 893 -12.20 10.77 22.88
CA LEU A 893 -13.56 10.22 22.75
C LEU A 893 -14.24 10.69 21.46
N PHE A 894 -14.05 11.96 21.10
CA PHE A 894 -14.59 12.53 19.86
C PHE A 894 -13.96 11.88 18.63
N THR A 895 -12.64 11.68 18.59
CA THR A 895 -11.98 10.99 17.47
C THR A 895 -12.48 9.55 17.31
N SER A 896 -12.65 8.82 18.42
CA SER A 896 -13.17 7.45 18.43
C SER A 896 -14.63 7.40 17.94
N PHE A 897 -15.48 8.34 18.38
CA PHE A 897 -16.84 8.51 17.90
C PHE A 897 -16.87 8.84 16.40
N TRP A 898 -16.06 9.80 15.95
CA TRP A 898 -16.01 10.23 14.54
C TRP A 898 -15.60 9.10 13.60
N LEU A 899 -14.55 8.34 13.96
CA LEU A 899 -14.12 7.16 13.20
C LEU A 899 -15.19 6.07 13.15
N SER A 900 -16.00 5.93 14.21
CA SER A 900 -17.10 4.98 14.26
C SER A 900 -18.32 5.43 13.45
N VAL A 901 -18.58 6.74 13.36
CA VAL A 901 -19.58 7.32 12.44
C VAL A 901 -19.18 7.11 10.97
N LEU A 902 -17.89 7.24 10.67
CA LEU A 902 -17.33 6.97 9.33
C LEU A 902 -17.41 5.49 8.96
N SER A 903 -17.07 4.58 9.88
CA SER A 903 -17.17 3.13 9.63
C SER A 903 -18.62 2.63 9.54
N MET A 904 -19.58 3.35 10.13
CA MET A 904 -21.01 3.03 10.00
C MET A 904 -21.51 3.21 8.56
N ALA A 905 -20.93 4.11 7.76
CA ALA A 905 -21.38 4.36 6.38
C ALA A 905 -21.31 3.11 5.47
N THR A 906 -20.39 2.19 5.79
CA THR A 906 -20.15 0.94 5.06
C THR A 906 -20.77 -0.28 5.77
N HIS A 907 -21.54 -0.08 6.85
CA HIS A 907 -22.04 -1.17 7.68
C HIS A 907 -23.32 -1.81 7.11
N PRO A 908 -23.44 -3.16 7.08
CA PRO A 908 -24.57 -3.86 6.46
C PRO A 908 -25.93 -3.58 7.09
N THR A 909 -25.98 -3.08 8.33
CA THR A 909 -27.24 -2.73 9.02
C THR A 909 -27.95 -1.51 8.43
N LEU A 910 -27.26 -0.70 7.60
CA LEU A 910 -27.82 0.42 6.84
C LEU A 910 -28.41 0.01 5.49
N ALA A 911 -28.27 -1.26 5.08
CA ALA A 911 -28.86 -1.74 3.83
C ALA A 911 -30.39 -1.57 3.85
N PRO A 912 -31.00 -1.11 2.73
CA PRO A 912 -32.44 -0.87 2.67
C PRO A 912 -33.19 -2.19 2.90
N THR A 913 -34.03 -2.23 3.93
CA THR A 913 -34.87 -3.40 4.20
C THR A 913 -36.10 -3.38 3.29
N PRO A 914 -36.62 -4.55 2.86
CA PRO A 914 -37.86 -4.65 2.08
C PRO A 914 -39.08 -4.45 2.98
N THR A 915 -39.20 -3.26 3.57
CA THR A 915 -40.33 -2.82 4.38
C THR A 915 -40.95 -1.57 3.75
N ASN A 916 -42.13 -1.14 4.23
CA ASN A 916 -42.84 0.02 3.68
C ASN A 916 -42.03 1.34 3.77
N ASP A 917 -41.05 1.42 4.68
CA ASP A 917 -40.12 2.56 4.82
C ASP A 917 -38.65 2.10 4.63
N PRO A 918 -38.19 1.90 3.38
CA PRO A 918 -36.86 1.35 3.10
C PRO A 918 -35.70 2.26 3.56
N TYR A 919 -36.00 3.53 3.88
CA TYR A 919 -35.01 4.54 4.28
C TYR A 919 -35.03 4.90 5.77
N HIS A 920 -35.90 4.31 6.60
CA HIS A 920 -36.01 4.69 8.02
C HIS A 920 -34.66 4.60 8.77
N ARG A 921 -33.88 3.53 8.55
CA ARG A 921 -32.55 3.36 9.17
C ARG A 921 -31.51 4.38 8.68
N ILE A 922 -31.61 4.78 7.42
CA ILE A 922 -30.78 5.84 6.83
C ILE A 922 -31.15 7.19 7.43
N THR A 923 -32.44 7.46 7.69
CA THR A 923 -32.85 8.72 8.36
C THR A 923 -32.30 8.84 9.78
N SER A 924 -32.30 7.77 10.57
CA SER A 924 -31.69 7.79 11.91
C SER A 924 -30.16 7.99 11.86
N TYR A 925 -29.48 7.43 10.87
CA TYR A 925 -28.05 7.67 10.66
C TYR A 925 -27.77 9.13 10.28
N LEU A 926 -28.55 9.70 9.35
CA LEU A 926 -28.43 11.11 8.95
C LEU A 926 -28.68 12.08 10.13
N GLN A 927 -29.59 11.73 11.06
CA GLN A 927 -29.78 12.52 12.28
C GLN A 927 -28.53 12.48 13.18
N VAL A 928 -27.94 11.30 13.40
CA VAL A 928 -26.69 11.17 14.16
C VAL A 928 -25.54 11.92 13.47
N LEU A 929 -25.43 11.81 12.15
CA LEU A 929 -24.44 12.54 11.35
C LEU A 929 -24.63 14.06 11.48
N SER A 930 -25.86 14.55 11.43
CA SER A 930 -26.14 15.98 11.61
C SER A 930 -25.72 16.49 13.00
N LYS A 931 -25.95 15.70 14.05
CA LYS A 931 -25.47 16.01 15.41
C LYS A 931 -23.95 15.97 15.48
N ALA A 932 -23.31 14.98 14.84
CA ALA A 932 -21.86 14.85 14.78
C ALA A 932 -21.19 16.06 14.08
N ILE A 933 -21.77 16.54 12.97
CA ILE A 933 -21.29 17.73 12.26
C ILE A 933 -21.45 18.99 13.12
N ALA A 934 -22.58 19.15 13.82
CA ALA A 934 -22.77 20.25 14.74
C ALA A 934 -21.73 20.22 15.88
N LEU A 935 -21.45 19.04 16.44
CA LEU A 935 -20.39 18.83 17.43
C LEU A 935 -18.99 19.16 16.90
N ALA A 936 -18.68 18.81 15.65
CA ALA A 936 -17.40 19.13 15.02
C ALA A 936 -17.16 20.65 14.94
N HIS A 937 -18.20 21.42 14.62
CA HIS A 937 -18.12 22.90 14.57
C HIS A 937 -17.98 23.55 15.95
N ILE A 938 -18.57 22.96 17.00
CA ILE A 938 -18.44 23.48 18.37
C ILE A 938 -17.08 23.05 18.97
N GLY A 939 -16.56 21.89 18.55
CA GLY A 939 -15.27 21.32 18.94
C GLY A 939 -14.03 22.04 18.37
N ASP A 940 -14.19 23.09 17.56
CA ASP A 940 -13.08 23.89 16.99
C ASP A 940 -12.12 24.47 18.07
N LEU A 941 -12.56 24.55 19.33
CA LEU A 941 -11.75 24.94 20.48
C LEU A 941 -10.79 23.84 21.02
N TYR A 942 -11.01 22.56 20.69
CA TYR A 942 -10.37 21.41 21.36
C TYR A 942 -9.68 20.40 20.42
N SER A 943 -9.41 20.80 19.17
CA SER A 943 -8.52 20.14 18.19
C SER A 943 -8.79 18.66 17.83
N SER A 944 -9.25 18.43 16.60
CA SER A 944 -8.79 17.28 15.82
C SER A 944 -8.70 17.65 14.33
N GLU A 945 -7.49 17.69 13.75
CA GLU A 945 -7.30 17.92 12.31
C GLU A 945 -8.05 16.91 11.44
N LEU A 946 -8.31 15.71 11.99
CA LEU A 946 -8.96 14.59 11.32
C LEU A 946 -10.41 14.92 10.92
N ALA A 947 -11.21 15.52 11.81
CA ALA A 947 -12.59 15.89 11.51
C ALA A 947 -12.67 16.99 10.43
N ARG A 948 -11.72 17.94 10.45
CA ARG A 948 -11.63 19.00 9.43
C ARG A 948 -11.29 18.46 8.04
N LYS A 949 -10.37 17.50 7.95
CA LYS A 949 -9.97 16.87 6.67
C LYS A 949 -11.01 15.89 6.12
N THR A 950 -11.77 15.21 6.99
CA THR A 950 -12.77 14.20 6.57
C THR A 950 -14.18 14.78 6.38
N TYR A 951 -14.47 15.97 6.92
CA TYR A 951 -15.73 16.70 6.70
C TYR A 951 -15.97 17.01 5.22
N GLU A 952 -14.96 17.53 4.52
CA GLU A 952 -15.07 17.84 3.08
C GLU A 952 -15.37 16.57 2.28
N PHE A 953 -14.74 15.45 2.62
CA PHE A 953 -14.92 14.16 1.96
C PHE A 953 -16.35 13.59 2.12
N LEU A 954 -16.92 13.67 3.33
CA LEU A 954 -18.30 13.27 3.60
C LEU A 954 -19.32 14.20 2.94
N PHE A 955 -19.04 15.51 2.91
CA PHE A 955 -19.90 16.50 2.26
C PHE A 955 -20.01 16.24 0.75
N PHE A 956 -18.89 15.95 0.08
CA PHE A 956 -18.88 15.59 -1.35
C PHE A 956 -19.51 14.22 -1.62
N SER A 957 -19.21 13.19 -0.82
CA SER A 957 -19.68 11.82 -1.06
C SER A 957 -21.20 11.65 -0.90
N PHE A 958 -21.85 12.39 0.01
CA PHE A 958 -23.30 12.31 0.20
C PHE A 958 -24.11 13.24 -0.71
N PHE A 959 -23.53 14.34 -1.20
CA PHE A 959 -24.20 15.24 -2.15
C PHE A 959 -24.13 14.77 -3.61
N GLU A 960 -23.23 13.84 -3.95
CA GLU A 960 -23.16 13.21 -5.28
C GLU A 960 -24.14 12.04 -5.49
N MET A 961 -24.94 11.64 -4.49
CA MET A 961 -26.10 10.77 -4.77
C MET A 961 -27.21 11.58 -5.47
N PRO A 962 -27.53 11.30 -6.75
CA PRO A 962 -28.38 12.16 -7.54
C PRO A 962 -29.85 12.05 -7.11
N CYS A 963 -30.43 13.18 -6.70
CA CYS A 963 -31.76 13.71 -7.09
C CYS A 963 -33.03 12.85 -7.03
N CYS A 964 -33.02 11.59 -6.57
CA CYS A 964 -34.21 10.72 -6.65
C CYS A 964 -35.18 10.83 -5.46
N VAL A 965 -34.78 11.44 -4.34
CA VAL A 965 -35.66 11.58 -3.15
C VAL A 965 -36.38 12.95 -3.10
N ALA A 966 -35.89 13.96 -3.82
CA ALA A 966 -36.47 15.30 -3.79
C ALA A 966 -37.77 15.47 -4.62
N SER A 967 -38.07 14.53 -5.52
CA SER A 967 -39.30 14.58 -6.34
C SER A 967 -40.57 14.12 -5.60
N ARG A 968 -40.45 13.44 -4.44
CA ARG A 968 -41.61 13.03 -3.62
C ARG A 968 -41.87 13.91 -2.40
N CYS A 969 -40.91 14.70 -1.94
CA CYS A 969 -41.12 15.62 -0.81
C CYS A 969 -41.70 16.99 -1.20
N SER A 970 -41.82 17.30 -2.50
CA SER A 970 -42.35 18.59 -2.99
C SER A 970 -43.88 18.65 -3.14
N CYS A 971 -44.61 17.57 -2.83
CA CYS A 971 -46.08 17.62 -2.70
C CYS A 971 -46.57 18.01 -1.29
N ALA A 972 -45.68 18.33 -0.35
CA ALA A 972 -46.06 18.73 1.02
C ALA A 972 -45.40 20.04 1.44
N ARG A 973 -45.77 21.14 0.79
CA ARG A 973 -45.73 22.48 1.42
C ARG A 973 -46.96 23.26 0.98
N VAL A 974 -47.91 23.46 1.89
CA VAL A 974 -48.46 24.77 2.31
C VAL A 974 -49.34 24.52 3.53
N SER A 975 -48.90 24.95 4.71
CA SER A 975 -49.74 25.65 5.69
C SER A 975 -48.87 26.19 6.83
N PHE A 976 -48.34 27.39 6.62
CA PHE A 976 -48.07 28.30 7.73
C PHE A 976 -49.42 28.90 8.14
N SER A 977 -49.88 28.67 9.36
CA SER A 977 -50.82 29.58 10.03
C SER A 977 -50.47 29.68 11.50
N ALA A 978 -49.92 30.83 11.87
CA ALA A 978 -50.06 31.32 13.22
C ALA A 978 -51.53 31.66 13.44
N ASN A 979 -52.20 30.97 14.37
CA ASN A 979 -52.91 31.59 15.50
C ASN A 979 -53.74 30.56 16.28
N ALA A 980 -53.66 30.72 17.60
CA ALA A 980 -54.69 30.50 18.62
C ALA A 980 -55.84 29.50 18.35
N SER A 981 -55.92 28.53 19.28
CA SER A 981 -57.14 27.94 19.85
C SER A 981 -58.17 27.22 18.94
N SER A 982 -58.60 26.07 19.48
CA SER A 982 -59.92 25.42 19.34
C SER A 982 -60.14 24.32 18.30
N SER A 983 -60.53 23.17 18.85
CA SER A 983 -61.52 22.17 18.41
C SER A 983 -61.41 21.46 17.05
N SER A 984 -61.37 20.13 17.17
CA SER A 984 -61.80 19.09 16.24
C SER A 984 -63.08 19.39 15.44
N SER A 985 -63.14 18.97 14.16
CA SER A 985 -63.87 17.76 13.71
C SER A 985 -64.24 17.76 12.20
N THR A 986 -63.92 16.62 11.57
CA THR A 986 -64.70 15.83 10.58
C THR A 986 -65.11 16.30 9.17
N SER A 987 -64.87 15.35 8.23
CA SER A 987 -65.70 14.93 7.07
C SER A 987 -65.61 15.78 5.78
N ALA A 988 -65.78 15.27 4.55
CA ALA A 988 -65.78 13.94 3.90
C ALA A 988 -66.05 14.20 2.39
N SER A 989 -65.91 13.16 1.55
CA SER A 989 -66.51 12.96 0.20
C SER A 989 -65.79 13.64 -0.99
N SER A 990 -65.21 12.86 -1.93
CA SER A 990 -65.79 12.22 -3.16
C SER A 990 -65.57 13.10 -4.40
N GLY A 991 -65.18 12.66 -5.59
CA GLY A 991 -64.91 11.35 -6.18
C GLY A 991 -64.39 11.54 -7.62
N ASP A 992 -63.88 10.46 -8.19
CA ASP A 992 -63.74 10.05 -9.60
C ASP A 992 -63.68 11.08 -10.75
N SER A 993 -62.56 11.05 -11.51
CA SER A 993 -62.58 10.98 -12.97
C SER A 993 -61.18 10.66 -13.54
N GLU A 994 -61.10 9.61 -14.36
CA GLU A 994 -59.93 9.07 -15.07
C GLU A 994 -59.63 9.86 -16.40
N PRO A 995 -58.57 9.55 -17.17
CA PRO A 995 -57.45 10.44 -17.52
C PRO A 995 -57.52 11.11 -18.92
N PRO A 996 -56.56 11.98 -19.29
CA PRO A 996 -55.72 11.63 -20.46
C PRO A 996 -54.25 12.09 -20.42
N ARG A 997 -53.46 11.46 -21.28
CA ARG A 997 -52.03 11.69 -21.57
C ARG A 997 -51.76 13.08 -22.18
N SER A 998 -50.71 13.78 -21.70
CA SER A 998 -49.91 14.70 -22.54
C SER A 998 -48.55 15.07 -21.90
N GLN A 999 -47.48 14.73 -22.63
CA GLN A 999 -46.14 15.35 -22.79
C GLN A 999 -45.38 16.04 -21.63
N PRO A 1000 -44.06 15.85 -21.51
CA PRO A 1000 -43.23 16.53 -20.51
C PRO A 1000 -42.87 17.95 -20.97
N THR A 1001 -43.32 18.95 -20.22
CA THR A 1001 -42.82 20.33 -20.33
C THR A 1001 -41.50 20.47 -19.59
N ARG A 1002 -40.44 20.88 -20.31
CA ARG A 1002 -39.16 21.33 -19.73
C ARG A 1002 -39.41 22.55 -18.84
N VAL A 1003 -39.26 22.40 -17.53
CA VAL A 1003 -39.08 23.52 -16.60
C VAL A 1003 -37.58 23.76 -16.44
N SER A 1004 -37.16 25.02 -16.57
CA SER A 1004 -35.76 25.44 -16.64
C SER A 1004 -35.10 25.44 -15.25
N TRP A 1005 -33.85 24.96 -15.22
CA TRP A 1005 -32.96 24.88 -14.04
C TRP A 1005 -32.70 26.22 -13.31
N ARG A 1006 -33.07 27.37 -13.91
CA ARG A 1006 -32.76 28.70 -13.35
C ARG A 1006 -33.69 29.13 -12.20
N GLN A 1007 -34.87 28.54 -12.05
CA GLN A 1007 -35.78 28.91 -10.94
C GLN A 1007 -35.48 28.18 -9.62
N CYS A 1008 -34.92 26.96 -9.64
CA CYS A 1008 -34.55 26.24 -8.41
C CYS A 1008 -33.32 26.83 -7.71
N ALA A 1009 -32.36 27.37 -8.47
CA ALA A 1009 -31.13 27.94 -7.91
C ALA A 1009 -31.36 29.24 -7.11
N MET A 1010 -32.34 30.06 -7.51
CA MET A 1010 -32.63 31.32 -6.80
C MET A 1010 -33.26 31.12 -5.41
N THR A 1011 -34.08 30.09 -5.23
CA THR A 1011 -34.71 29.79 -3.93
C THR A 1011 -33.74 29.25 -2.88
N TYR A 1012 -32.71 28.52 -3.28
CA TYR A 1012 -31.68 27.99 -2.36
C TYR A 1012 -30.66 29.06 -1.92
N CYS A 1013 -30.26 29.97 -2.82
CA CYS A 1013 -29.43 31.13 -2.46
C CYS A 1013 -30.11 32.10 -1.48
N TRP A 1014 -31.44 32.18 -1.49
CA TRP A 1014 -32.18 33.09 -0.61
C TRP A 1014 -32.24 32.59 0.84
N CYS A 1015 -32.28 31.27 1.06
CA CYS A 1015 -32.20 30.68 2.42
C CYS A 1015 -30.80 30.80 3.04
N TRP A 1016 -29.73 30.72 2.23
CA TRP A 1016 -28.36 30.80 2.75
C TRP A 1016 -27.94 32.22 3.14
N ARG A 1017 -28.37 33.25 2.39
CA ARG A 1017 -28.14 34.67 2.77
C ARG A 1017 -28.86 35.10 4.05
N ARG A 1018 -29.99 34.47 4.40
CA ARG A 1018 -30.74 34.79 5.62
C ARG A 1018 -30.15 34.14 6.87
N TRP A 1019 -29.43 33.02 6.72
CA TRP A 1019 -28.75 32.32 7.82
C TRP A 1019 -27.35 32.88 8.10
N SER A 1020 -26.62 33.31 7.05
CA SER A 1020 -25.31 33.97 7.23
C SER A 1020 -25.42 35.38 7.82
N ALA A 1021 -26.55 36.08 7.60
CA ALA A 1021 -26.80 37.43 8.15
C ALA A 1021 -27.09 37.43 9.66
N THR A 1022 -27.55 36.32 10.24
CA THR A 1022 -27.81 36.18 11.68
C THR A 1022 -26.59 35.81 12.52
N CYS A 1023 -25.50 35.33 11.91
CA CYS A 1023 -24.26 34.97 12.61
C CYS A 1023 -23.14 36.02 12.52
N SER A 1024 -23.29 37.08 11.71
CA SER A 1024 -22.26 38.11 11.52
C SER A 1024 -22.26 39.24 12.56
N THR A 1025 -22.98 39.12 13.68
CA THR A 1025 -23.13 40.20 14.68
C THR A 1025 -22.35 40.02 15.99
N SER A 1026 -21.37 39.11 16.09
CA SER A 1026 -20.44 39.11 17.23
C SER A 1026 -18.97 38.92 16.83
N ARG A 1027 -18.28 40.05 16.65
CA ARG A 1027 -16.81 40.31 16.76
C ARG A 1027 -15.88 39.40 15.94
N ARG A 1028 -15.39 39.78 14.75
CA ARG A 1028 -14.31 40.75 14.42
C ARG A 1028 -13.01 40.64 15.23
N SER A 1029 -11.92 40.44 14.47
CA SER A 1029 -10.47 40.53 14.78
C SER A 1029 -9.94 39.31 15.55
N TRP A 1030 -9.01 38.49 15.05
CA TRP A 1030 -7.69 38.78 14.48
C TRP A 1030 -7.27 37.78 13.38
N TRP A 1031 -6.20 38.13 12.68
CA TRP A 1031 -5.80 37.76 11.31
C TRP A 1031 -5.20 36.37 11.04
N CYS A 1032 -5.36 35.97 9.77
CA CYS A 1032 -4.46 35.27 8.84
C CYS A 1032 -3.21 34.54 9.37
N THR A 1033 -3.16 33.23 9.10
CA THR A 1033 -2.13 32.55 8.29
C THR A 1033 -2.73 31.34 7.62
#